data_AF-A0A9X3CEB0-F1
#
_entry.id   AF-A0A9X3CEB0-F1
#
_cell.length_a   1.000
_cell.length_b   1.000
_cell.length_c   1.000
_cell.angle_alpha   90.00
_cell.angle_beta   90.00
_cell.angle_gamma   90.00
#
_symmetry.space_group_name_H-M   'P 1'
#
loop_
_entity.id
_entity.type
_entity.pdbx_description
1 polymer ?
#
loop_
_entity_poly.entity_id
_entity_poly.type
_entity_poly.pdbx_seq_one_letter_code
_entity_poly.pdbx_strand_id
1 'polypeptide(L)'
;MFRMNKIAVSLACIVLSGHLFAAEPYDSTKTYSGGEQVTIDGNTYEAKWWVNAGQSPTDNYANEWDSPWKLVSGTAPDPTPDPDPTPDPDPTPDPDPAPDPDPTPDPDPAPDPDPTPDPDPTPDPDPTPGVGACAEFNVYPNWTQGDHATGGDIMVNDDVAYKANWWTSSVPGSDSSWGHHLDCNSTPSGGGTALTLPNPMDPVRLEVSGWPSNFVVAGPASLDAPSTTTVNAANSQDLSDITKLTDAFVALIQAADAAGTSSIIISSDVLDVATADKGAAIGTVAVQQALTAAVDATGTHSKIDVNAISSLTDDVKGWAQAHNLVISAIAPQATFGWTLSIGDFAYDTHSGKRAVWNAASGASSDLLSSFELYKADSTNKADFVSFTKSAATTALTSEQWHNALEYVKQVSDYIKTPALLSSIPTSQAASYFLGNTSGDRHIRKAAHSNIFAILFDTGSADLNAKIARYETETVPLYYVGESVQNGPLTRIASLNAELASAENAMNNQAFLYEVSQANWAPSTVYKWADFLAGLNSMHNVGVAGNTFWLLDDSVDDATNAIYAKVAIAAFLSQSMQETIRYNACDENNWSEVRYGAPVNYPMTASCGQLGQKYADYGMDPNTGIDHPYSCPRDPKMEVTALTNAKWYGAPAPIFAAPDAVLAEQGLLVNGNVGRWTNDGHCMEVPTSVDTSKQVWERGECQVYEGQKAGKFIWDGSDTNGTVEGCGWWGRGVIQTTGRQNFGTLNHFMGRSHVDPDTIGTTVNGTVVEAPPANPLYADLDFCSNPGLICGSEENREIKWIAGLFYWVSSVQTYNDEGGPYASWNYHTELKQYVDGGLQGTEFIDAISGIVNRGCPDSHCPISGEVHAVKERQDNFKLVLQTLGLNPQ
;
A
#
# COMPACT_ATOMS: atom_id res chain seq x y z
N MET A 1 39.37 -34.60 51.51
CA MET A 1 38.99 -35.24 52.79
C MET A 1 37.98 -34.31 53.46
N PHE A 2 36.79 -34.83 53.74
CA PHE A 2 35.60 -34.24 54.40
C PHE A 2 34.82 -33.06 53.76
N ARG A 3 33.53 -33.39 53.56
CA ARG A 3 32.36 -32.58 53.24
C ARG A 3 31.93 -31.68 54.41
N MET A 4 31.37 -30.51 54.08
CA MET A 4 29.95 -30.10 54.25
C MET A 4 29.70 -28.71 54.86
N ASN A 5 28.83 -27.99 54.14
CA ASN A 5 27.85 -26.97 54.56
C ASN A 5 28.24 -25.54 54.99
N LYS A 6 27.95 -24.63 54.05
CA LYS A 6 27.07 -23.45 54.13
C LYS A 6 26.92 -22.77 55.51
N ILE A 7 27.38 -21.52 55.62
CA ILE A 7 26.66 -20.30 56.11
C ILE A 7 27.67 -19.14 56.32
N ALA A 8 27.25 -17.93 55.89
CA ALA A 8 27.79 -16.58 56.17
C ALA A 8 29.14 -16.22 55.50
N VAL A 9 29.31 -15.10 54.77
CA VAL A 9 28.91 -13.72 55.09
C VAL A 9 28.63 -12.94 53.79
N SER A 10 27.45 -12.33 53.69
CA SER A 10 27.15 -11.24 52.76
C SER A 10 26.38 -10.16 53.52
N LEU A 11 27.02 -9.01 53.70
CA LEU A 11 26.52 -7.69 54.12
C LEU A 11 27.32 -6.72 53.22
N ALA A 12 26.78 -5.77 52.47
CA ALA A 12 25.48 -5.15 52.44
C ALA A 12 25.20 -4.58 51.03
N CYS A 13 23.96 -4.74 50.56
CA CYS A 13 23.18 -3.86 49.66
C CYS A 13 21.99 -4.66 49.11
N ILE A 14 20.97 -4.88 49.95
CA ILE A 14 19.63 -5.33 49.56
C ILE A 14 18.63 -4.46 50.29
N VAL A 15 18.02 -3.50 49.60
CA VAL A 15 16.67 -2.99 49.89
C VAL A 15 16.06 -2.55 48.57
N LEU A 16 15.22 -3.39 47.97
CA LEU A 16 14.07 -3.03 47.12
C LEU A 16 13.43 -4.34 46.63
N SER A 17 12.94 -5.13 47.58
CA SER A 17 12.01 -6.22 47.32
C SER A 17 10.58 -5.68 47.44
N GLY A 18 9.80 -5.88 46.37
CA GLY A 18 8.43 -5.41 46.23
C GLY A 18 7.57 -5.72 47.45
N HIS A 19 6.84 -4.70 47.91
CA HIS A 19 5.77 -4.84 48.86
C HIS A 19 4.49 -5.13 48.07
N LEU A 20 3.97 -6.36 48.22
CA LEU A 20 2.53 -6.61 48.10
C LEU A 20 1.87 -5.82 49.23
N PHE A 21 1.51 -4.56 48.96
CA PHE A 21 0.60 -3.84 49.84
C PHE A 21 -0.80 -4.40 49.60
N ALA A 22 -1.40 -4.97 50.64
CA ALA A 22 -2.84 -5.16 50.66
C ALA A 22 -3.49 -3.77 50.56
N ALA A 23 -4.46 -3.61 49.66
CA ALA A 23 -5.21 -2.37 49.48
C ALA A 23 -5.77 -1.87 50.82
N GLU A 24 -5.57 -0.60 51.14
CA GLU A 24 -6.03 -0.03 52.41
C GLU A 24 -7.56 0.14 52.43
N PRO A 25 -8.23 0.09 53.59
CA PRO A 25 -9.66 0.40 53.66
C PRO A 25 -9.94 1.82 53.13
N TYR A 26 -11.01 1.98 52.36
CA TYR A 26 -11.43 3.29 51.85
C TYR A 26 -11.69 4.27 53.02
N ASP A 27 -11.11 5.46 52.93
CA ASP A 27 -11.25 6.56 53.88
C ASP A 27 -11.82 7.77 53.15
N SER A 28 -13.07 8.13 53.47
CA SER A 28 -13.79 9.23 52.83
C SER A 28 -13.15 10.60 53.04
N THR A 29 -12.15 10.72 53.91
CA THR A 29 -11.42 11.98 54.16
C THR A 29 -10.14 12.11 53.34
N LYS A 30 -9.71 11.06 52.64
CA LYS A 30 -8.50 11.04 51.82
C LYS A 30 -8.79 11.23 50.34
N THR A 31 -7.81 11.77 49.63
CA THR A 31 -7.73 11.77 48.16
C THR A 31 -6.87 10.61 47.68
N TYR A 32 -7.13 10.10 46.48
CA TYR A 32 -6.39 8.96 45.90
C TYR A 32 -5.86 9.29 44.51
N SER A 33 -4.63 8.87 44.20
CA SER A 33 -4.04 8.99 42.86
C SER A 33 -4.38 7.79 41.97
N GLY A 34 -4.34 7.97 40.66
CA GLY A 34 -4.62 6.89 39.69
C GLY A 34 -3.71 5.67 39.94
N GLY A 35 -4.32 4.48 39.98
CA GLY A 35 -3.67 3.21 40.30
C GLY A 35 -3.67 2.84 41.79
N GLU A 36 -4.06 3.74 42.70
CA GLU A 36 -4.18 3.41 44.12
C GLU A 36 -5.40 2.53 44.37
N GLN A 37 -5.23 1.49 45.19
CA GLN A 37 -6.27 0.51 45.48
C GLN A 37 -6.79 0.64 46.91
N VAL A 38 -8.11 0.61 47.04
CA VAL A 38 -8.82 0.65 48.32
C VAL A 38 -9.76 -0.55 48.48
N THR A 39 -10.10 -0.88 49.73
CA THR A 39 -11.10 -1.91 50.04
C THR A 39 -12.33 -1.32 50.72
N ILE A 40 -13.51 -1.68 50.23
CA ILE A 40 -14.80 -1.33 50.83
C ILE A 40 -15.79 -2.49 50.60
N ASP A 41 -16.59 -2.84 51.61
CA ASP A 41 -17.56 -3.94 51.58
C ASP A 41 -17.03 -5.30 51.10
N GLY A 42 -15.75 -5.60 51.38
CA GLY A 42 -15.09 -6.85 50.98
C GLY A 42 -14.60 -6.89 49.53
N ASN A 43 -14.78 -5.79 48.79
CA ASN A 43 -14.35 -5.61 47.41
C ASN A 43 -13.13 -4.68 47.34
N THR A 44 -12.24 -4.90 46.37
CA THR A 44 -11.09 -4.06 46.07
C THR A 44 -11.36 -3.22 44.83
N TYR A 45 -11.17 -1.92 44.93
CA TYR A 45 -11.34 -0.96 43.84
C TYR A 45 -10.04 -0.20 43.57
N GLU A 46 -9.78 0.12 42.30
CA GLU A 46 -8.63 0.91 41.86
C GLU A 46 -9.10 2.27 41.35
N ALA A 47 -8.43 3.32 41.78
CA ALA A 47 -8.65 4.67 41.30
C ALA A 47 -8.23 4.76 39.82
N LYS A 48 -9.17 5.07 38.92
CA LYS A 48 -8.89 5.22 37.47
C LYS A 48 -8.07 6.48 37.19
N TRP A 49 -8.21 7.50 38.03
CA TRP A 49 -7.50 8.78 38.02
C TRP A 49 -7.57 9.40 39.42
N TRP A 50 -7.29 10.71 39.55
CA TRP A 50 -7.36 11.43 40.82
C TRP A 50 -8.78 11.43 41.43
N VAL A 51 -8.93 10.86 42.62
CA VAL A 51 -10.19 10.80 43.37
C VAL A 51 -10.17 11.81 44.52
N ASN A 52 -11.18 12.68 44.58
CA ASN A 52 -11.32 13.62 45.69
C ASN A 52 -11.88 12.97 46.95
N ALA A 53 -11.57 13.56 48.11
CA ALA A 53 -12.16 13.13 49.38
C ALA A 53 -13.70 13.15 49.31
N GLY A 54 -14.30 12.03 49.69
CA GLY A 54 -15.75 11.84 49.71
C GLY A 54 -16.35 11.15 48.47
N GLN A 55 -15.58 10.95 47.39
CA GLN A 55 -16.04 10.17 46.23
C GLN A 55 -15.84 8.68 46.50
N SER A 56 -16.89 7.97 46.88
CA SER A 56 -16.84 6.57 47.29
C SER A 56 -16.86 5.62 46.09
N PRO A 57 -16.13 4.48 46.11
CA PRO A 57 -16.30 3.41 45.12
C PRO A 57 -17.72 2.84 45.04
N THR A 58 -18.54 3.09 46.07
CA THR A 58 -19.94 2.62 46.17
C THR A 58 -20.97 3.72 45.87
N ASP A 59 -20.56 4.90 45.40
CA ASP A 59 -21.51 5.94 44.99
C ASP A 59 -22.27 5.52 43.73
N ASN A 60 -23.53 5.94 43.61
CA ASN A 60 -24.34 5.67 42.41
C ASN A 60 -23.97 6.66 41.31
N TYR A 61 -23.33 6.14 40.26
CA TYR A 61 -23.04 6.86 39.02
C TYR A 61 -24.02 6.42 37.93
N ALA A 62 -24.44 7.34 37.06
CA ALA A 62 -25.37 7.05 35.97
C ALA A 62 -24.79 6.02 34.99
N ASN A 63 -23.46 6.04 34.78
CA ASN A 63 -22.73 5.08 33.97
C ASN A 63 -21.40 4.66 34.63
N GLU A 64 -20.85 3.52 34.22
CA GLU A 64 -19.58 2.99 34.76
C GLU A 64 -18.38 3.93 34.50
N TRP A 65 -18.39 4.68 33.39
CA TRP A 65 -17.32 5.64 33.08
C TRP A 65 -17.34 6.90 33.94
N ASP A 66 -18.49 7.24 34.55
CA ASP A 66 -18.60 8.41 35.44
C ASP A 66 -18.00 8.13 36.83
N SER A 67 -17.82 6.85 37.18
CA SER A 67 -17.15 6.46 38.42
C SER A 67 -15.63 6.66 38.32
N PRO A 68 -15.00 7.33 39.31
CA PRO A 68 -13.55 7.43 39.39
C PRO A 68 -12.91 6.11 39.86
N TRP A 69 -13.70 5.10 40.20
CA TRP A 69 -13.25 3.81 40.73
C TRP A 69 -13.58 2.66 39.77
N LYS A 70 -12.66 1.69 39.67
CA LYS A 70 -12.85 0.42 38.95
C LYS A 70 -12.81 -0.75 39.92
N LEU A 71 -13.77 -1.65 39.87
CA LEU A 71 -13.73 -2.89 40.66
C LEU A 71 -12.62 -3.83 40.15
N VAL A 72 -11.72 -4.25 41.04
CA VAL A 72 -10.59 -5.14 40.73
C VAL A 72 -10.84 -6.56 41.20
N SER A 73 -11.44 -6.75 42.38
CA SER A 73 -11.83 -8.09 42.88
C SER A 73 -12.90 -8.03 43.96
N GLY A 74 -13.77 -9.03 44.05
CA GLY A 74 -14.87 -9.06 45.02
C GLY A 74 -15.69 -10.37 44.98
N THR A 75 -16.27 -10.78 46.12
CA THR A 75 -17.16 -11.95 46.20
C THR A 75 -18.62 -11.53 46.02
N ALA A 76 -19.22 -11.85 44.88
CA ALA A 76 -20.59 -11.48 44.53
C ALA A 76 -21.65 -12.12 45.46
N PRO A 77 -22.61 -11.36 45.99
CA PRO A 77 -23.93 -11.87 46.31
C PRO A 77 -24.87 -11.75 45.08
N ASP A 78 -25.73 -12.75 44.95
CA ASP A 78 -26.77 -12.98 43.93
C ASP A 78 -27.70 -11.77 43.69
N PRO A 79 -28.07 -11.41 42.44
CA PRO A 79 -28.97 -10.27 42.19
C PRO A 79 -30.41 -10.59 42.58
N THR A 80 -31.02 -9.73 43.41
CA THR A 80 -32.45 -9.75 43.73
C THR A 80 -33.29 -9.20 42.58
N PRO A 81 -34.56 -9.64 42.41
CA PRO A 81 -35.42 -9.23 41.29
C PRO A 81 -35.82 -7.75 41.34
N ASP A 82 -35.91 -7.17 40.15
CA ASP A 82 -36.26 -5.77 39.83
C ASP A 82 -37.67 -5.37 40.32
N PRO A 83 -37.87 -4.21 40.98
CA PRO A 83 -39.20 -3.73 41.35
C PRO A 83 -39.90 -2.97 40.21
N ASP A 84 -41.20 -3.25 40.09
CA ASP A 84 -42.18 -2.65 39.15
C ASP A 84 -42.17 -1.09 39.19
N PRO A 85 -42.29 -0.39 38.03
CA PRO A 85 -42.29 1.07 38.01
C PRO A 85 -43.61 1.66 38.52
N THR A 86 -43.51 2.70 39.35
CA THR A 86 -44.65 3.51 39.81
C THR A 86 -45.07 4.55 38.76
N PRO A 87 -46.37 4.94 38.67
CA PRO A 87 -46.86 5.90 37.67
C PRO A 87 -46.42 7.35 37.95
N ASP A 88 -46.12 8.08 36.87
CA ASP A 88 -45.69 9.48 36.80
C ASP A 88 -46.84 10.47 37.12
N PRO A 89 -46.61 11.66 37.75
CA PRO A 89 -47.66 12.63 38.04
C PRO A 89 -47.99 13.55 36.85
N ASP A 90 -49.27 13.88 36.74
CA ASP A 90 -49.88 14.79 35.76
C ASP A 90 -49.33 16.24 35.85
N PRO A 91 -49.03 16.92 34.72
CA PRO A 91 -48.61 18.32 34.74
C PRO A 91 -49.79 19.28 34.86
N THR A 92 -49.62 20.32 35.67
CA THR A 92 -50.56 21.44 35.88
C THR A 92 -50.55 22.43 34.70
N PRO A 93 -51.67 23.13 34.39
CA PRO A 93 -51.75 24.05 33.26
C PRO A 93 -51.10 25.42 33.54
N ASP A 94 -50.36 25.95 32.56
CA ASP A 94 -49.77 27.29 32.54
C ASP A 94 -50.76 28.35 31.98
N PRO A 95 -50.71 29.64 32.37
CA PRO A 95 -51.72 30.63 32.04
C PRO A 95 -51.48 31.38 30.71
N ASP A 96 -52.59 31.76 30.09
CA ASP A 96 -52.73 32.46 28.81
C ASP A 96 -52.13 33.89 28.80
N PRO A 97 -51.31 34.26 27.79
CA PRO A 97 -50.96 35.67 27.55
C PRO A 97 -51.96 36.36 26.60
N ALA A 98 -52.27 37.62 26.94
CA ALA A 98 -53.19 38.52 26.25
C ALA A 98 -52.68 39.01 24.87
N PRO A 99 -53.57 39.49 23.96
CA PRO A 99 -53.20 39.88 22.60
C PRO A 99 -52.66 41.33 22.52
N ASP A 100 -51.62 41.53 21.71
CA ASP A 100 -51.05 42.84 21.35
C ASP A 100 -51.33 43.16 19.85
N PRO A 101 -51.41 44.44 19.44
CA PRO A 101 -52.20 44.89 18.29
C PRO A 101 -51.45 44.95 16.97
N ASP A 102 -52.28 44.98 15.93
CA ASP A 102 -52.02 45.03 14.50
C ASP A 102 -51.25 46.30 14.05
N PRO A 103 -50.13 46.19 13.29
CA PRO A 103 -49.52 47.31 12.60
C PRO A 103 -50.01 47.44 11.14
N THR A 104 -50.25 48.70 10.77
CA THR A 104 -50.72 49.22 9.48
C THR A 104 -49.78 48.96 8.29
N PRO A 105 -50.27 49.01 7.03
CA PRO A 105 -49.47 48.74 5.82
C PRO A 105 -48.60 49.93 5.40
N ASP A 106 -47.36 49.65 5.00
CA ASP A 106 -46.43 50.59 4.34
C ASP A 106 -46.42 50.36 2.80
N PRO A 107 -46.09 51.37 1.96
CA PRO A 107 -46.43 51.41 0.55
C PRO A 107 -45.39 50.78 -0.40
N ASP A 108 -45.90 50.37 -1.57
CA ASP A 108 -45.20 49.79 -2.73
C ASP A 108 -43.97 50.59 -3.20
N PRO A 109 -42.80 49.93 -3.38
CA PRO A 109 -41.73 50.41 -4.24
C PRO A 109 -41.98 50.11 -5.72
N ALA A 110 -41.64 51.07 -6.58
CA ALA A 110 -41.72 51.01 -8.04
C ALA A 110 -40.79 49.93 -8.65
N PRO A 111 -41.11 49.42 -9.86
CA PRO A 111 -40.34 48.34 -10.51
C PRO A 111 -38.99 48.82 -11.06
N ASP A 112 -37.94 48.06 -10.75
CA ASP A 112 -36.58 48.19 -11.32
C ASP A 112 -36.52 47.48 -12.70
N PRO A 113 -35.62 47.88 -13.63
CA PRO A 113 -35.62 47.44 -15.01
C PRO A 113 -35.02 46.04 -15.20
N ASP A 114 -35.57 45.37 -16.22
CA ASP A 114 -35.29 44.02 -16.69
C ASP A 114 -33.78 43.78 -16.97
N PRO A 115 -33.13 42.79 -16.32
CA PRO A 115 -31.79 42.36 -16.70
C PRO A 115 -31.86 41.49 -17.97
N THR A 116 -30.87 41.70 -18.85
CA THR A 116 -30.64 40.93 -20.08
C THR A 116 -30.48 39.43 -19.81
N PRO A 117 -30.90 38.54 -20.74
CA PRO A 117 -30.77 37.08 -20.55
C PRO A 117 -29.32 36.65 -20.42
N ASP A 118 -29.01 35.92 -19.34
CA ASP A 118 -27.76 35.20 -19.11
C ASP A 118 -27.68 34.00 -20.08
N PRO A 119 -26.51 33.64 -20.64
CA PRO A 119 -26.30 32.37 -21.34
C PRO A 119 -26.73 31.16 -20.50
N ASP A 120 -27.40 30.22 -21.16
CA ASP A 120 -27.85 28.91 -20.66
C ASP A 120 -26.76 28.22 -19.82
N PRO A 121 -27.04 27.79 -18.58
CA PRO A 121 -26.13 26.91 -17.87
C PRO A 121 -26.02 25.58 -18.60
N THR A 122 -24.79 25.11 -18.76
CA THR A 122 -24.47 23.73 -19.15
C THR A 122 -25.24 22.76 -18.26
N PRO A 123 -25.73 21.61 -18.78
CA PRO A 123 -26.40 20.60 -17.98
C PRO A 123 -25.53 20.19 -16.78
N ASP A 124 -26.12 20.27 -15.59
CA ASP A 124 -25.61 19.74 -14.34
C ASP A 124 -25.39 18.21 -14.52
N PRO A 125 -24.27 17.62 -14.04
CA PRO A 125 -24.14 16.18 -13.96
C PRO A 125 -25.29 15.58 -13.13
N ASP A 126 -25.87 14.50 -13.66
CA ASP A 126 -26.94 13.72 -13.03
C ASP A 126 -26.48 13.27 -11.62
N PRO A 127 -27.27 13.48 -10.54
CA PRO A 127 -26.89 13.01 -9.21
C PRO A 127 -26.89 11.49 -9.18
N THR A 128 -25.75 10.90 -8.85
CA THR A 128 -25.63 9.48 -8.51
C THR A 128 -26.59 9.16 -7.35
N PRO A 129 -27.51 8.18 -7.49
CA PRO A 129 -28.33 7.72 -6.38
C PRO A 129 -27.42 7.19 -5.27
N GLY A 130 -27.61 7.66 -4.03
CA GLY A 130 -26.86 7.15 -2.87
C GLY A 130 -26.98 5.64 -2.78
N VAL A 131 -25.85 4.93 -2.88
CA VAL A 131 -25.78 3.47 -2.82
C VAL A 131 -25.61 3.06 -1.35
N GLY A 132 -26.37 2.07 -0.88
CA GLY A 132 -26.18 1.47 0.45
C GLY A 132 -26.94 2.14 1.60
N ALA A 133 -26.33 2.19 2.79
CA ALA A 133 -26.96 2.66 4.05
C ALA A 133 -27.26 4.17 4.09
N CYS A 134 -26.85 4.91 3.07
CA CYS A 134 -27.13 6.34 2.93
C CYS A 134 -28.24 6.68 1.94
N ALA A 135 -28.98 5.69 1.42
CA ALA A 135 -30.03 5.94 0.45
C ALA A 135 -31.12 6.93 0.94
N GLU A 136 -31.22 7.14 2.26
CA GLU A 136 -32.16 8.07 2.88
C GLU A 136 -31.62 9.50 3.10
N PHE A 137 -30.34 9.76 2.82
CA PHE A 137 -29.70 11.06 3.05
C PHE A 137 -29.50 11.84 1.75
N ASN A 138 -29.45 13.17 1.89
CA ASN A 138 -29.22 14.07 0.77
C ASN A 138 -27.77 13.99 0.29
N VAL A 139 -27.56 13.78 -1.02
CA VAL A 139 -26.24 13.74 -1.64
C VAL A 139 -25.83 15.15 -2.07
N TYR A 140 -24.69 15.65 -1.59
CA TYR A 140 -24.11 16.92 -2.02
C TYR A 140 -23.90 16.91 -3.55
N PRO A 141 -24.26 17.98 -4.29
CA PRO A 141 -24.59 19.34 -3.83
C PRO A 141 -26.06 19.60 -3.47
N ASN A 142 -26.91 18.57 -3.38
CA ASN A 142 -28.33 18.75 -3.05
C ASN A 142 -28.52 18.97 -1.53
N TRP A 143 -28.38 20.22 -1.09
CA TRP A 143 -28.49 20.63 0.31
C TRP A 143 -29.82 20.24 0.98
N THR A 144 -29.76 19.95 2.29
CA THR A 144 -30.95 19.69 3.10
C THR A 144 -31.85 20.92 3.23
N GLN A 145 -31.28 22.13 3.18
CA GLN A 145 -32.00 23.40 3.31
C GLN A 145 -31.66 24.38 2.19
N GLY A 146 -31.84 23.97 0.94
CA GLY A 146 -31.66 24.83 -0.24
C GLY A 146 -30.19 25.08 -0.60
N ASP A 147 -29.46 25.83 0.22
CA ASP A 147 -28.05 26.19 0.00
C ASP A 147 -27.12 25.88 1.20
N HIS A 148 -27.63 25.22 2.24
CA HIS A 148 -26.88 24.91 3.46
C HIS A 148 -27.45 23.69 4.21
N ALA A 149 -26.76 23.30 5.27
CA ALA A 149 -27.19 22.33 6.27
C ALA A 149 -27.21 22.96 7.67
N THR A 150 -28.12 22.50 8.53
CA THR A 150 -28.26 22.95 9.93
C THR A 150 -27.83 21.86 10.91
N GLY A 151 -27.54 22.23 12.15
CA GLY A 151 -27.04 21.28 13.16
C GLY A 151 -27.98 20.08 13.34
N GLY A 152 -27.48 18.88 13.03
CA GLY A 152 -28.24 17.63 13.03
C GLY A 152 -28.46 17.02 11.65
N ASP A 153 -28.43 17.83 10.59
CA ASP A 153 -28.66 17.39 9.21
C ASP A 153 -27.58 16.42 8.74
N ILE A 154 -27.95 15.42 7.95
CA ILE A 154 -27.03 14.43 7.42
C ILE A 154 -26.97 14.56 5.90
N MET A 155 -25.77 14.67 5.38
CA MET A 155 -25.51 14.75 3.94
C MET A 155 -24.41 13.79 3.53
N VAL A 156 -24.57 13.21 2.35
CA VAL A 156 -23.60 12.30 1.73
C VAL A 156 -22.65 13.10 0.86
N ASN A 157 -21.37 12.86 1.04
CA ASN A 157 -20.33 13.27 0.11
C ASN A 157 -19.31 12.12 -0.02
N ASP A 158 -18.97 11.74 -1.24
CA ASP A 158 -18.02 10.64 -1.54
C ASP A 158 -18.24 9.36 -0.72
N ASP A 159 -19.48 8.82 -0.74
CA ASP A 159 -19.91 7.60 -0.04
C ASP A 159 -19.76 7.62 1.49
N VAL A 160 -19.68 8.82 2.08
CA VAL A 160 -19.71 9.03 3.53
C VAL A 160 -20.84 9.98 3.88
N ALA A 161 -21.69 9.57 4.80
CA ALA A 161 -22.65 10.45 5.44
C ALA A 161 -21.96 11.24 6.55
N TYR A 162 -22.12 12.55 6.49
CA TYR A 162 -21.65 13.50 7.48
C TYR A 162 -22.83 14.19 8.13
N LYS A 163 -22.77 14.31 9.45
CA LYS A 163 -23.75 15.05 10.23
C LYS A 163 -23.24 16.47 10.49
N ALA A 164 -24.00 17.48 10.11
CA ALA A 164 -23.69 18.87 10.43
C ALA A 164 -23.73 19.05 11.96
N ASN A 165 -22.65 19.56 12.54
CA ASN A 165 -22.55 19.85 13.97
C ASN A 165 -23.33 21.14 14.34
N TRP A 166 -23.37 22.10 13.42
CA TRP A 166 -24.12 23.36 13.49
C TRP A 166 -24.40 23.85 12.06
N TRP A 167 -24.90 25.08 11.89
CA TRP A 167 -25.14 25.67 10.56
C TRP A 167 -23.87 25.68 9.71
N THR A 168 -23.94 25.16 8.49
CA THR A 168 -22.82 25.12 7.56
C THR A 168 -23.26 25.15 6.11
N SER A 169 -22.46 25.81 5.27
CA SER A 169 -22.58 25.81 3.81
C SER A 169 -21.31 25.25 3.14
N SER A 170 -20.44 24.59 3.90
CA SER A 170 -19.22 23.96 3.38
C SER A 170 -19.48 22.50 2.99
N VAL A 171 -18.72 21.98 2.02
CA VAL A 171 -18.88 20.62 1.49
C VAL A 171 -18.90 19.59 2.62
N PRO A 172 -19.84 18.62 2.65
CA PRO A 172 -19.90 17.65 3.73
C PRO A 172 -18.57 16.90 3.93
N GLY A 173 -18.06 16.93 5.16
CA GLY A 173 -16.77 16.35 5.54
C GLY A 173 -15.54 17.23 5.34
N SER A 174 -15.69 18.43 4.76
CA SER A 174 -14.54 19.29 4.43
C SER A 174 -13.91 20.00 5.62
N ASP A 175 -14.64 20.14 6.72
CA ASP A 175 -14.17 20.86 7.92
C ASP A 175 -14.89 20.39 9.19
N SER A 176 -14.59 21.05 10.33
CA SER A 176 -15.13 20.72 11.65
C SER A 176 -16.62 21.03 11.85
N SER A 177 -17.27 21.72 10.90
CA SER A 177 -18.72 21.88 10.94
C SER A 177 -19.46 20.58 10.62
N TRP A 178 -18.75 19.55 10.17
CA TRP A 178 -19.24 18.21 9.91
C TRP A 178 -18.62 17.19 10.88
N GLY A 179 -19.45 16.32 11.43
CA GLY A 179 -19.03 15.09 12.12
C GLY A 179 -19.28 13.90 11.20
N HIS A 180 -18.38 12.92 11.22
CA HIS A 180 -18.65 11.63 10.56
C HIS A 180 -19.93 11.01 11.15
N HIS A 181 -20.85 10.60 10.28
CA HIS A 181 -22.08 9.92 10.70
C HIS A 181 -21.98 8.42 10.47
N LEU A 182 -21.80 8.03 9.20
CA LEU A 182 -21.56 6.65 8.80
C LEU A 182 -20.96 6.62 7.40
N ASP A 183 -20.21 5.57 7.09
CA ASP A 183 -19.86 5.30 5.71
C ASP A 183 -21.08 4.69 5.03
N CYS A 184 -21.50 5.22 3.89
CA CYS A 184 -22.65 4.73 3.11
C CYS A 184 -22.52 3.26 2.68
N ASN A 185 -21.28 2.84 2.74
CA ASN A 185 -20.71 1.55 2.51
C ASN A 185 -20.81 0.57 3.70
N SER A 186 -21.31 1.01 4.86
CA SER A 186 -21.53 0.18 6.05
C SER A 186 -22.94 -0.45 6.02
N THR A 187 -23.04 -1.77 5.91
CA THR A 187 -24.33 -2.46 5.98
C THR A 187 -24.79 -2.58 7.43
N PRO A 188 -26.07 -2.31 7.77
CA PRO A 188 -26.66 -2.82 9.01
C PRO A 188 -26.69 -4.35 8.91
N SER A 189 -25.83 -5.02 9.69
CA SER A 189 -25.74 -6.47 9.93
C SER A 189 -26.48 -7.35 8.90
N GLY A 190 -25.91 -7.44 7.70
CA GLY A 190 -26.56 -8.12 6.57
C GLY A 190 -25.74 -8.09 5.27
N GLY A 191 -24.52 -8.64 5.29
CA GLY A 191 -23.85 -9.28 4.15
C GLY A 191 -23.61 -8.45 2.88
N GLY A 192 -22.55 -7.64 2.88
CA GLY A 192 -21.89 -7.11 1.69
C GLY A 192 -20.96 -5.97 2.09
N THR A 193 -19.65 -6.25 2.18
CA THR A 193 -18.64 -5.19 2.30
C THR A 193 -18.69 -4.34 1.05
N ALA A 194 -18.86 -3.02 1.21
CA ALA A 194 -18.79 -2.14 0.06
C ALA A 194 -17.44 -2.22 -0.66
N LEU A 195 -17.51 -1.98 -1.95
CA LEU A 195 -16.37 -1.99 -2.84
C LEU A 195 -15.48 -0.77 -2.55
N THR A 196 -14.20 -1.00 -2.26
CA THR A 196 -13.24 0.09 -2.10
C THR A 196 -12.05 -0.11 -3.02
N LEU A 197 -11.45 1.01 -3.46
CA LEU A 197 -10.25 1.01 -4.29
C LEU A 197 -9.13 0.26 -3.55
N PRO A 198 -8.64 -0.88 -4.07
CA PRO A 198 -7.55 -1.57 -3.41
C PRO A 198 -6.29 -0.72 -3.42
N ASN A 199 -5.57 -0.72 -2.30
CA ASN A 199 -4.16 -0.34 -2.29
C ASN A 199 -3.33 -1.64 -2.33
N PRO A 200 -3.01 -2.19 -3.52
CA PRO A 200 -2.33 -3.47 -3.62
C PRO A 200 -0.94 -3.39 -2.98
N MET A 201 -0.74 -4.18 -1.92
CA MET A 201 0.57 -4.30 -1.28
C MET A 201 1.54 -5.13 -2.12
N ASP A 202 1.06 -6.26 -2.67
CA ASP A 202 1.81 -7.10 -3.60
C ASP A 202 1.23 -6.99 -5.03
N PRO A 203 2.08 -7.00 -6.07
CA PRO A 203 1.62 -6.99 -7.47
C PRO A 203 0.84 -8.26 -7.82
N VAL A 204 -0.06 -8.15 -8.80
CA VAL A 204 -0.68 -9.33 -9.39
C VAL A 204 0.38 -10.16 -10.11
N ARG A 205 0.42 -11.47 -9.81
CA ARG A 205 1.30 -12.43 -10.50
C ARG A 205 0.91 -12.48 -11.97
N LEU A 206 1.88 -12.21 -12.86
CA LEU A 206 1.67 -12.16 -14.31
C LEU A 206 1.95 -13.49 -15.02
N GLU A 207 2.08 -14.56 -14.24
CA GLU A 207 2.23 -15.92 -14.71
C GLU A 207 0.89 -16.41 -15.29
N VAL A 208 0.88 -16.77 -16.57
CA VAL A 208 -0.25 -17.41 -17.24
C VAL A 208 0.23 -18.70 -17.89
N SER A 209 -0.42 -19.81 -17.60
CA SER A 209 -0.03 -21.12 -18.15
C SER A 209 -0.02 -21.08 -19.69
N GLY A 210 1.07 -21.57 -20.29
CA GLY A 210 1.29 -21.54 -21.74
C GLY A 210 1.89 -20.24 -22.27
N TRP A 211 2.05 -19.20 -21.43
CA TRP A 211 2.68 -17.93 -21.80
C TRP A 211 4.12 -17.84 -21.27
N PRO A 212 5.03 -17.16 -21.98
CA PRO A 212 6.42 -17.01 -21.55
C PRO A 212 6.54 -16.09 -20.32
N SER A 213 7.74 -16.08 -19.71
CA SER A 213 8.07 -15.21 -18.57
C SER A 213 8.46 -13.79 -18.94
N ASN A 214 8.36 -13.44 -20.22
CA ASN A 214 8.58 -12.10 -20.74
C ASN A 214 7.26 -11.55 -21.29
N PHE A 215 7.12 -10.23 -21.27
CA PHE A 215 5.94 -9.56 -21.80
C PHE A 215 5.80 -9.87 -23.30
N VAL A 216 4.60 -10.26 -23.74
CA VAL A 216 4.37 -10.64 -25.13
C VAL A 216 3.74 -9.48 -25.90
N VAL A 217 4.27 -9.17 -27.08
CA VAL A 217 3.63 -8.26 -28.03
C VAL A 217 3.48 -8.96 -29.36
N ALA A 218 2.27 -8.97 -29.90
CA ALA A 218 1.95 -9.76 -31.07
C ALA A 218 0.92 -9.09 -31.98
N GLY A 219 0.99 -9.41 -33.27
CA GLY A 219 -0.06 -9.11 -34.24
C GLY A 219 -0.59 -10.41 -34.87
N PRO A 220 -1.59 -10.36 -35.75
CA PRO A 220 -2.23 -11.56 -36.30
C PRO A 220 -1.30 -12.50 -37.10
N ALA A 221 -0.12 -12.00 -37.50
CA ALA A 221 0.88 -12.72 -38.28
C ALA A 221 2.24 -12.87 -37.57
N SER A 222 2.36 -12.50 -36.28
CA SER A 222 3.63 -12.58 -35.54
C SER A 222 3.94 -14.00 -35.06
N LEU A 223 5.21 -14.30 -34.86
CA LEU A 223 5.75 -15.67 -34.78
C LEU A 223 5.71 -16.31 -33.37
N ASP A 224 5.58 -15.53 -32.30
CA ASP A 224 5.93 -16.00 -30.94
C ASP A 224 4.84 -15.85 -29.86
N ALA A 225 3.62 -15.44 -30.23
CA ALA A 225 2.50 -15.47 -29.29
C ALA A 225 2.01 -16.91 -29.08
N PRO A 226 1.70 -17.32 -27.83
CA PRO A 226 0.94 -18.54 -27.59
C PRO A 226 -0.34 -18.55 -28.41
N SER A 227 -0.66 -19.73 -28.97
CA SER A 227 -1.85 -19.89 -29.81
C SER A 227 -3.09 -19.44 -29.02
N THR A 228 -3.83 -18.48 -29.57
CA THR A 228 -4.99 -17.88 -28.93
C THR A 228 -6.16 -17.87 -29.90
N THR A 229 -7.35 -18.26 -29.43
CA THR A 229 -8.58 -18.29 -30.23
C THR A 229 -9.64 -17.43 -29.56
N THR A 230 -10.28 -16.54 -30.33
CA THR A 230 -11.43 -15.76 -29.85
C THR A 230 -12.71 -16.53 -30.11
N VAL A 231 -13.54 -16.70 -29.08
CA VAL A 231 -14.88 -17.27 -29.16
C VAL A 231 -15.88 -16.15 -28.96
N ASN A 232 -16.73 -15.93 -29.97
CA ASN A 232 -17.81 -14.96 -29.88
C ASN A 232 -19.01 -15.60 -29.16
N ALA A 233 -19.20 -15.22 -27.90
CA ALA A 233 -20.36 -15.61 -27.12
C ALA A 233 -21.60 -14.81 -27.57
N ALA A 234 -22.79 -15.23 -27.11
CA ALA A 234 -24.03 -14.52 -27.40
C ALA A 234 -23.94 -13.06 -26.87
N ASN A 235 -24.44 -12.11 -27.67
CA ASN A 235 -24.57 -10.72 -27.26
C ASN A 235 -25.90 -10.48 -26.52
N SER A 236 -25.99 -9.38 -25.78
CA SER A 236 -27.09 -8.98 -24.91
C SER A 236 -28.47 -9.08 -25.59
N GLN A 237 -28.57 -8.63 -26.84
CA GLN A 237 -29.80 -8.68 -27.65
C GLN A 237 -30.29 -10.11 -27.96
N ASP A 238 -29.40 -11.11 -27.95
CA ASP A 238 -29.69 -12.49 -28.33
C ASP A 238 -29.97 -13.39 -27.12
N LEU A 239 -29.71 -12.93 -25.88
CA LEU A 239 -29.86 -13.74 -24.66
C LEU A 239 -31.31 -14.17 -24.36
N SER A 240 -32.30 -13.43 -24.87
CA SER A 240 -33.72 -13.78 -24.73
C SER A 240 -34.18 -14.87 -25.71
N ASP A 241 -33.41 -15.15 -26.77
CA ASP A 241 -33.72 -16.18 -27.75
C ASP A 241 -32.99 -17.48 -27.39
N ILE A 242 -33.74 -18.42 -26.81
CA ILE A 242 -33.19 -19.71 -26.36
C ILE A 242 -32.54 -20.52 -27.49
N THR A 243 -32.99 -20.36 -28.74
CA THR A 243 -32.41 -21.09 -29.88
C THR A 243 -31.02 -20.55 -30.16
N LYS A 244 -30.90 -19.21 -30.28
CA LYS A 244 -29.59 -18.56 -30.47
C LYS A 244 -28.65 -18.81 -29.30
N LEU A 245 -29.17 -18.79 -28.08
CA LEU A 245 -28.39 -19.09 -26.88
C LEU A 245 -27.87 -20.53 -26.89
N THR A 246 -28.71 -21.49 -27.28
CA THR A 246 -28.30 -22.90 -27.44
C THR A 246 -27.23 -23.05 -28.51
N ASP A 247 -27.43 -22.41 -29.67
CA ASP A 247 -26.46 -22.43 -30.78
C ASP A 247 -25.11 -21.82 -30.36
N ALA A 248 -25.13 -20.75 -29.56
CA ALA A 248 -23.92 -20.15 -29.00
C ALA A 248 -23.18 -21.10 -28.04
N PHE A 249 -23.90 -21.82 -27.17
CA PHE A 249 -23.28 -22.84 -26.31
C PHE A 249 -22.72 -24.03 -27.11
N VAL A 250 -23.40 -24.45 -28.19
CA VAL A 250 -22.87 -25.48 -29.10
C VAL A 250 -21.55 -25.01 -29.74
N ALA A 251 -21.50 -23.77 -30.22
CA ALA A 251 -20.29 -23.20 -30.80
C ALA A 251 -19.15 -23.10 -29.77
N LEU A 252 -19.45 -22.73 -28.52
CA LEU A 252 -18.48 -22.70 -27.42
C LEU A 252 -17.91 -24.09 -27.13
N ILE A 253 -18.75 -25.12 -27.01
CA ILE A 253 -18.30 -26.49 -26.73
C ILE A 253 -17.36 -26.98 -27.85
N GLN A 254 -17.72 -26.71 -29.11
CA GLN A 254 -16.89 -27.10 -30.26
C GLN A 254 -15.56 -26.34 -30.29
N ALA A 255 -15.57 -25.04 -29.97
CA ALA A 255 -14.36 -24.25 -29.91
C ALA A 255 -13.44 -24.70 -28.77
N ALA A 256 -13.99 -24.99 -27.58
CA ALA A 256 -13.23 -25.51 -26.46
C ALA A 256 -12.61 -26.90 -26.80
N ASP A 257 -13.37 -27.81 -27.41
CA ASP A 257 -12.85 -29.14 -27.79
C ASP A 257 -11.71 -29.04 -28.82
N ALA A 258 -11.75 -28.02 -29.68
CA ALA A 258 -10.69 -27.74 -30.65
C ALA A 258 -9.48 -26.97 -30.08
N ALA A 259 -9.61 -26.30 -28.93
CA ALA A 259 -8.59 -25.40 -28.40
C ALA A 259 -7.32 -26.14 -27.94
N GLY A 260 -7.43 -27.36 -27.41
CA GLY A 260 -6.28 -28.09 -26.87
C GLY A 260 -5.60 -27.33 -25.73
N THR A 261 -4.40 -26.78 -25.98
CA THR A 261 -3.65 -25.93 -25.04
C THR A 261 -3.68 -24.45 -25.42
N SER A 262 -4.38 -24.08 -26.49
CA SER A 262 -4.50 -22.69 -26.94
C SER A 262 -5.34 -21.88 -25.95
N SER A 263 -4.94 -20.63 -25.70
CA SER A 263 -5.73 -19.71 -24.89
C SER A 263 -7.05 -19.35 -25.58
N ILE A 264 -8.10 -19.11 -24.80
CA ILE A 264 -9.43 -18.74 -25.29
C ILE A 264 -9.80 -17.34 -24.79
N ILE A 265 -10.15 -16.43 -25.71
CA ILE A 265 -10.72 -15.12 -25.37
C ILE A 265 -12.23 -15.18 -25.62
N ILE A 266 -13.03 -14.98 -24.58
CA ILE A 266 -14.49 -14.93 -24.68
C ILE A 266 -14.91 -13.50 -24.97
N SER A 267 -15.48 -13.27 -26.15
CA SER A 267 -15.93 -11.95 -26.61
C SER A 267 -17.44 -11.84 -26.65
N SER A 268 -17.99 -10.81 -25.99
CA SER A 268 -19.41 -10.47 -25.94
C SER A 268 -19.59 -9.05 -25.40
N ASP A 269 -20.66 -8.36 -25.79
CA ASP A 269 -21.08 -7.06 -25.22
C ASP A 269 -21.75 -7.20 -23.84
N VAL A 270 -22.07 -8.42 -23.40
CA VAL A 270 -22.93 -8.66 -22.23
C VAL A 270 -22.32 -8.14 -20.94
N LEU A 271 -21.01 -8.32 -20.73
CA LEU A 271 -20.36 -7.80 -19.52
C LEU A 271 -20.31 -6.26 -19.53
N ASP A 272 -20.04 -5.65 -20.69
CA ASP A 272 -20.06 -4.19 -20.82
C ASP A 272 -21.46 -3.63 -20.51
N VAL A 273 -22.52 -4.24 -21.06
CA VAL A 273 -23.92 -3.86 -20.80
C VAL A 273 -24.32 -4.10 -19.34
N ALA A 274 -23.88 -5.20 -18.74
CA ALA A 274 -24.22 -5.56 -17.36
C ALA A 274 -23.47 -4.72 -16.31
N THR A 275 -22.39 -4.01 -16.68
CA THR A 275 -21.55 -3.24 -15.75
C THR A 275 -22.36 -2.26 -14.89
N ALA A 276 -23.38 -1.61 -15.46
CA ALA A 276 -24.16 -0.59 -14.76
C ALA A 276 -25.09 -1.14 -13.68
N ASP A 277 -25.64 -2.35 -13.85
CA ASP A 277 -26.73 -2.86 -13.01
C ASP A 277 -26.65 -4.36 -12.68
N LYS A 278 -25.49 -4.97 -12.92
CA LYS A 278 -25.21 -6.40 -12.76
C LYS A 278 -26.14 -7.29 -13.60
N GLY A 279 -26.59 -6.78 -14.75
CA GLY A 279 -27.43 -7.50 -15.70
C GLY A 279 -28.92 -7.49 -15.35
N ALA A 280 -29.35 -6.66 -14.39
CA ALA A 280 -30.76 -6.57 -13.99
C ALA A 280 -31.68 -6.18 -15.16
N ALA A 281 -31.25 -5.28 -16.04
CA ALA A 281 -31.99 -4.84 -17.21
C ALA A 281 -32.09 -5.91 -18.31
N ILE A 282 -31.14 -6.87 -18.35
CA ILE A 282 -31.20 -8.00 -19.30
C ILE A 282 -32.29 -9.00 -18.87
N GLY A 283 -32.50 -9.16 -17.55
CA GLY A 283 -33.53 -10.03 -17.00
C GLY A 283 -33.17 -11.51 -17.06
N THR A 284 -34.19 -12.36 -17.18
CA THR A 284 -34.05 -13.82 -17.15
C THR A 284 -33.36 -14.34 -18.42
N VAL A 285 -32.38 -15.23 -18.25
CA VAL A 285 -31.67 -15.92 -19.34
C VAL A 285 -31.84 -17.42 -19.12
N ALA A 286 -32.39 -18.17 -20.08
CA ALA A 286 -32.69 -19.60 -19.92
C ALA A 286 -31.44 -20.50 -20.04
N VAL A 287 -30.45 -20.27 -19.18
CA VAL A 287 -29.11 -20.88 -19.20
C VAL A 287 -29.18 -22.39 -19.04
N GLN A 288 -29.87 -22.87 -18.01
CA GLN A 288 -29.90 -24.30 -17.68
C GLN A 288 -30.48 -25.11 -18.85
N GLN A 289 -31.58 -24.62 -19.42
CA GLN A 289 -32.25 -25.27 -20.54
C GLN A 289 -31.39 -25.24 -21.81
N ALA A 290 -30.83 -24.08 -22.15
CA ALA A 290 -30.03 -23.92 -23.36
C ALA A 290 -28.72 -24.73 -23.30
N LEU A 291 -28.01 -24.70 -22.16
CA LEU A 291 -26.77 -25.45 -21.99
C LEU A 291 -27.03 -26.96 -21.99
N THR A 292 -28.10 -27.44 -21.34
CA THR A 292 -28.46 -28.86 -21.37
C THR A 292 -28.69 -29.32 -22.82
N ALA A 293 -29.46 -28.56 -23.60
CA ALA A 293 -29.71 -28.87 -25.01
C ALA A 293 -28.42 -28.85 -25.86
N ALA A 294 -27.48 -27.94 -25.57
CA ALA A 294 -26.18 -27.90 -26.24
C ALA A 294 -25.30 -29.11 -25.91
N VAL A 295 -25.29 -29.55 -24.64
CA VAL A 295 -24.58 -30.76 -24.21
C VAL A 295 -25.19 -32.01 -24.86
N ASP A 296 -26.52 -32.10 -24.94
CA ASP A 296 -27.24 -33.16 -25.67
C ASP A 296 -26.84 -33.18 -27.15
N ALA A 297 -26.89 -32.01 -27.80
CA ALA A 297 -26.60 -31.88 -29.23
C ALA A 297 -25.14 -32.22 -29.59
N THR A 298 -24.21 -31.96 -28.68
CA THR A 298 -22.77 -32.23 -28.88
C THR A 298 -22.31 -33.58 -28.32
N GLY A 299 -23.15 -34.26 -27.53
CA GLY A 299 -22.82 -35.55 -26.91
C GLY A 299 -21.76 -35.45 -25.81
N THR A 300 -21.67 -34.33 -25.08
CA THR A 300 -20.57 -34.02 -24.14
C THR A 300 -20.89 -34.31 -22.67
N HIS A 301 -21.94 -35.10 -22.38
CA HIS A 301 -22.36 -35.48 -21.01
C HIS A 301 -21.27 -36.14 -20.15
N SER A 302 -20.26 -36.77 -20.77
CA SER A 302 -19.15 -37.39 -20.03
C SER A 302 -18.13 -36.37 -19.52
N LYS A 303 -18.16 -35.14 -20.04
CA LYS A 303 -17.23 -34.06 -19.69
C LYS A 303 -17.92 -32.98 -18.83
N ILE A 304 -19.16 -32.61 -19.14
CA ILE A 304 -19.92 -31.58 -18.41
C ILE A 304 -20.96 -32.26 -17.51
N ASP A 305 -20.83 -32.09 -16.19
CA ASP A 305 -21.75 -32.66 -15.20
C ASP A 305 -23.11 -31.93 -15.22
N VAL A 306 -24.19 -32.68 -15.40
CA VAL A 306 -25.56 -32.16 -15.37
C VAL A 306 -25.92 -31.50 -14.03
N ASN A 307 -25.35 -31.97 -12.92
CA ASN A 307 -25.57 -31.34 -11.62
C ASN A 307 -24.92 -29.94 -11.56
N ALA A 308 -23.75 -29.78 -12.19
CA ALA A 308 -23.11 -28.47 -12.31
C ALA A 308 -23.99 -27.51 -13.13
N ILE A 309 -24.58 -27.98 -14.24
CA ILE A 309 -25.56 -27.19 -15.01
C ILE A 309 -26.74 -26.77 -14.13
N SER A 310 -27.31 -27.70 -13.35
CA SER A 310 -28.46 -27.41 -12.48
C SER A 310 -28.17 -26.45 -11.32
N SER A 311 -26.88 -26.23 -11.00
CA SER A 311 -26.45 -25.29 -9.96
C SER A 311 -26.28 -23.86 -10.47
N LEU A 312 -26.30 -23.65 -11.79
CA LEU A 312 -26.27 -22.32 -12.41
C LEU A 312 -27.61 -21.61 -12.23
N THR A 313 -27.60 -20.29 -12.25
CA THR A 313 -28.81 -19.45 -12.25
C THR A 313 -29.31 -19.18 -13.67
N ASP A 314 -30.62 -18.96 -13.84
CA ASP A 314 -31.21 -18.56 -15.12
C ASP A 314 -31.21 -17.02 -15.27
N ASP A 315 -30.02 -16.46 -15.25
CA ASP A 315 -29.72 -15.03 -15.40
C ASP A 315 -28.35 -14.82 -16.06
N VAL A 316 -27.94 -13.57 -16.19
CA VAL A 316 -26.66 -13.20 -16.83
C VAL A 316 -25.46 -13.73 -16.04
N LYS A 317 -25.55 -13.80 -14.71
CA LYS A 317 -24.50 -14.40 -13.87
C LYS A 317 -24.33 -15.88 -14.22
N GLY A 318 -25.41 -16.65 -14.25
CA GLY A 318 -25.37 -18.05 -14.60
C GLY A 318 -24.92 -18.28 -16.04
N TRP A 319 -25.26 -17.37 -16.96
CA TRP A 319 -24.78 -17.39 -18.34
C TRP A 319 -23.26 -17.25 -18.43
N ALA A 320 -22.66 -16.31 -17.67
CA ALA A 320 -21.22 -16.15 -17.64
C ALA A 320 -20.54 -17.36 -16.96
N GLN A 321 -21.09 -17.82 -15.84
CA GLN A 321 -20.59 -19.02 -15.13
C GLN A 321 -20.68 -20.29 -15.98
N ALA A 322 -21.69 -20.41 -16.86
CA ALA A 322 -21.80 -21.51 -17.82
C ALA A 322 -20.60 -21.59 -18.77
N HIS A 323 -20.06 -20.45 -19.22
CA HIS A 323 -18.92 -20.45 -20.14
C HIS A 323 -17.65 -20.94 -19.44
N ASN A 324 -17.40 -20.42 -18.23
CA ASN A 324 -16.33 -20.88 -17.36
C ASN A 324 -16.40 -22.39 -17.10
N LEU A 325 -17.60 -22.92 -16.79
CA LEU A 325 -17.83 -24.34 -16.61
C LEU A 325 -17.52 -25.14 -17.87
N VAL A 326 -18.03 -24.73 -19.03
CA VAL A 326 -17.82 -25.42 -20.31
C VAL A 326 -16.33 -25.48 -20.66
N ILE A 327 -15.63 -24.35 -20.63
CA ILE A 327 -14.21 -24.30 -21.03
C ILE A 327 -13.38 -25.17 -20.07
N SER A 328 -13.56 -25.01 -18.76
CA SER A 328 -12.80 -25.77 -17.76
C SER A 328 -13.03 -27.28 -17.88
N ALA A 329 -14.25 -27.70 -18.20
CA ALA A 329 -14.61 -29.11 -18.36
C ALA A 329 -14.11 -29.73 -19.68
N ILE A 330 -14.19 -28.97 -20.78
CA ILE A 330 -13.86 -29.48 -22.12
C ILE A 330 -12.36 -29.35 -22.42
N ALA A 331 -11.74 -28.25 -21.99
CA ALA A 331 -10.35 -27.87 -22.30
C ALA A 331 -9.56 -27.47 -21.05
N PRO A 332 -9.34 -28.38 -20.07
CA PRO A 332 -8.69 -28.06 -18.79
C PRO A 332 -7.20 -27.66 -18.89
N GLN A 333 -6.62 -27.66 -20.10
CA GLN A 333 -5.24 -27.22 -20.36
C GLN A 333 -5.19 -25.89 -21.11
N ALA A 334 -6.33 -25.40 -21.61
CA ALA A 334 -6.45 -24.08 -22.17
C ALA A 334 -6.60 -23.07 -21.03
N THR A 335 -5.92 -21.94 -21.15
CA THR A 335 -6.22 -20.78 -20.31
C THR A 335 -7.31 -19.93 -20.97
N PHE A 336 -8.13 -19.23 -20.20
CA PHE A 336 -9.19 -18.41 -20.80
C PHE A 336 -9.50 -17.12 -20.04
N GLY A 337 -10.10 -16.17 -20.74
CA GLY A 337 -10.43 -14.86 -20.18
C GLY A 337 -11.58 -14.15 -20.88
N TRP A 338 -12.22 -13.23 -20.15
CA TRP A 338 -13.36 -12.44 -20.62
C TRP A 338 -12.94 -11.08 -21.15
N THR A 339 -13.56 -10.63 -22.24
CA THR A 339 -13.37 -9.25 -22.74
C THR A 339 -14.19 -8.24 -21.96
N LEU A 340 -13.58 -7.08 -21.67
CA LEU A 340 -14.22 -5.82 -21.33
C LEU A 340 -13.72 -4.73 -22.28
N SER A 341 -14.54 -3.73 -22.57
CA SER A 341 -14.10 -2.56 -23.33
C SER A 341 -13.39 -1.57 -22.42
N ILE A 342 -12.33 -0.94 -22.96
CA ILE A 342 -11.87 0.37 -22.48
C ILE A 342 -12.98 1.34 -22.90
N GLY A 343 -13.79 1.77 -21.93
CA GLY A 343 -14.95 2.62 -22.15
C GLY A 343 -14.61 4.08 -22.46
N ASP A 344 -15.64 4.88 -22.70
CA ASP A 344 -15.50 6.29 -23.10
C ASP A 344 -14.91 7.18 -21.99
N PHE A 345 -14.97 6.73 -20.72
CA PHE A 345 -14.33 7.42 -19.58
C PHE A 345 -12.84 7.70 -19.85
N ALA A 346 -12.17 6.87 -20.67
CA ALA A 346 -10.76 7.05 -20.99
C ALA A 346 -10.50 8.35 -21.76
N TYR A 347 -11.51 8.94 -22.42
CA TYR A 347 -11.39 10.21 -23.14
C TYR A 347 -11.53 11.44 -22.23
N ASP A 348 -12.08 11.26 -21.04
CA ASP A 348 -12.31 12.34 -20.06
C ASP A 348 -11.04 12.66 -19.28
N THR A 349 -11.06 13.83 -18.62
CA THR A 349 -10.01 14.24 -17.69
C THR A 349 -10.29 13.65 -16.32
N HIS A 350 -9.26 13.07 -15.70
CA HIS A 350 -9.32 12.51 -14.36
C HIS A 350 -8.20 13.12 -13.51
N SER A 351 -8.53 13.53 -12.28
CA SER A 351 -7.56 14.14 -11.37
C SER A 351 -6.48 13.14 -10.93
N GLY A 352 -6.88 11.89 -10.68
CA GLY A 352 -6.03 10.80 -10.22
C GLY A 352 -6.76 9.46 -10.14
N LYS A 353 -6.17 8.51 -9.40
CA LYS A 353 -6.64 7.11 -9.33
C LYS A 353 -8.08 6.97 -8.85
N ARG A 354 -8.47 7.76 -7.85
CA ARG A 354 -9.84 7.73 -7.29
C ARG A 354 -10.89 8.16 -8.33
N ALA A 355 -10.61 9.19 -9.13
CA ALA A 355 -11.52 9.65 -10.18
C ALA A 355 -11.77 8.55 -11.22
N VAL A 356 -10.71 7.85 -11.65
CA VAL A 356 -10.84 6.69 -12.58
C VAL A 356 -11.64 5.55 -11.94
N TRP A 357 -11.43 5.28 -10.64
CA TRP A 357 -12.16 4.27 -9.90
C TRP A 357 -13.67 4.56 -9.86
N ASN A 358 -14.03 5.78 -9.48
CA ASN A 358 -15.42 6.23 -9.38
C ASN A 358 -16.09 6.22 -10.76
N ALA A 359 -15.37 6.62 -11.81
CA ALA A 359 -15.93 6.70 -13.16
C ALA A 359 -16.11 5.34 -13.85
N ALA A 360 -15.26 4.33 -13.58
CA ALA A 360 -15.28 3.09 -14.35
C ALA A 360 -14.87 1.82 -13.58
N SER A 361 -13.72 1.84 -12.89
CA SER A 361 -13.13 0.61 -12.34
C SER A 361 -13.99 -0.02 -11.26
N GLY A 362 -14.65 0.80 -10.43
CA GLY A 362 -15.52 0.33 -9.35
C GLY A 362 -16.68 -0.52 -9.87
N ALA A 363 -17.45 0.00 -10.83
CA ALA A 363 -18.59 -0.72 -11.41
C ALA A 363 -18.16 -2.04 -12.09
N SER A 364 -17.06 -2.01 -12.85
CA SER A 364 -16.54 -3.20 -13.53
C SER A 364 -16.05 -4.25 -12.53
N SER A 365 -15.40 -3.81 -11.45
CA SER A 365 -14.91 -4.68 -10.38
C SER A 365 -16.06 -5.33 -9.60
N ASP A 366 -17.11 -4.57 -9.27
CA ASP A 366 -18.32 -5.09 -8.61
C ASP A 366 -19.02 -6.14 -9.48
N LEU A 367 -19.16 -5.88 -10.78
CA LEU A 367 -19.73 -6.84 -11.73
C LEU A 367 -18.97 -8.17 -11.71
N LEU A 368 -17.65 -8.12 -11.94
CA LEU A 368 -16.82 -9.32 -12.07
C LEU A 368 -16.78 -10.14 -10.77
N SER A 369 -16.78 -9.47 -9.61
CA SER A 369 -16.86 -10.13 -8.30
C SER A 369 -18.23 -10.72 -8.03
N SER A 370 -19.31 -9.98 -8.32
CA SER A 370 -20.68 -10.46 -8.17
C SER A 370 -20.96 -11.71 -9.01
N PHE A 371 -20.36 -11.80 -10.20
CA PHE A 371 -20.48 -12.96 -11.09
C PHE A 371 -19.55 -14.11 -10.71
N GLU A 372 -18.58 -13.89 -9.81
CA GLU A 372 -17.62 -14.88 -9.32
C GLU A 372 -16.77 -15.53 -10.43
N LEU A 373 -16.50 -14.79 -11.52
CA LEU A 373 -15.78 -15.34 -12.70
C LEU A 373 -14.29 -15.60 -12.43
N TYR A 374 -13.72 -14.91 -11.44
CA TYR A 374 -12.29 -14.95 -11.08
C TYR A 374 -12.04 -15.40 -9.64
N LYS A 375 -13.06 -15.97 -8.99
CA LYS A 375 -12.99 -16.35 -7.57
C LYS A 375 -11.85 -17.35 -7.34
N ALA A 376 -10.91 -17.01 -6.45
CA ALA A 376 -9.63 -17.72 -6.32
C ALA A 376 -9.75 -19.21 -5.95
N ASP A 377 -10.79 -19.59 -5.20
CA ASP A 377 -11.07 -20.96 -4.77
C ASP A 377 -11.94 -21.75 -5.77
N SER A 378 -12.41 -21.11 -6.84
CA SER A 378 -13.19 -21.76 -7.89
C SER A 378 -12.28 -22.54 -8.83
N THR A 379 -12.63 -23.81 -9.07
CA THR A 379 -11.94 -24.67 -10.05
C THR A 379 -12.20 -24.25 -11.50
N ASN A 380 -13.23 -23.43 -11.73
CA ASN A 380 -13.64 -22.99 -13.06
C ASN A 380 -13.38 -21.49 -13.27
N LYS A 381 -12.47 -20.88 -12.51
CA LYS A 381 -12.16 -19.46 -12.66
C LYS A 381 -11.47 -19.20 -14.00
N ALA A 382 -11.69 -18.02 -14.56
CA ALA A 382 -10.89 -17.53 -15.68
C ALA A 382 -9.45 -17.22 -15.21
N ASP A 383 -8.50 -17.31 -16.14
CA ASP A 383 -7.06 -17.17 -15.88
C ASP A 383 -6.56 -15.74 -16.10
N PHE A 384 -7.22 -14.99 -16.97
CA PHE A 384 -6.90 -13.59 -17.25
C PHE A 384 -8.17 -12.79 -17.57
N VAL A 385 -8.13 -11.47 -17.41
CA VAL A 385 -9.14 -10.55 -17.95
C VAL A 385 -8.59 -9.88 -19.20
N SER A 386 -9.40 -9.75 -20.25
CA SER A 386 -8.99 -9.12 -21.50
C SER A 386 -9.64 -7.76 -21.68
N PHE A 387 -8.87 -6.75 -22.04
CA PHE A 387 -9.37 -5.41 -22.34
C PHE A 387 -9.19 -5.09 -23.82
N THR A 388 -10.24 -4.54 -24.42
CA THR A 388 -10.27 -4.19 -25.84
C THR A 388 -10.40 -2.68 -26.01
N LYS A 389 -9.99 -2.16 -27.16
CA LYS A 389 -10.26 -0.78 -27.56
C LYS A 389 -10.85 -0.77 -28.95
N SER A 390 -12.00 -0.12 -29.12
CA SER A 390 -12.63 0.01 -30.44
C SER A 390 -11.76 0.83 -31.40
N ALA A 391 -11.63 0.34 -32.64
CA ALA A 391 -11.04 1.11 -33.74
C ALA A 391 -11.99 2.19 -34.29
N ALA A 392 -13.28 2.15 -33.91
CA ALA A 392 -14.27 3.13 -34.35
C ALA A 392 -14.17 4.47 -33.59
N THR A 393 -13.63 4.44 -32.37
CA THR A 393 -13.35 5.66 -31.58
C THR A 393 -11.98 6.23 -31.94
N THR A 394 -11.75 7.49 -31.58
CA THR A 394 -10.48 8.18 -31.87
C THR A 394 -9.29 7.52 -31.15
N ALA A 395 -8.08 7.73 -31.67
CA ALA A 395 -6.88 7.30 -30.97
C ALA A 395 -6.77 8.03 -29.61
N LEU A 396 -6.42 7.29 -28.56
CA LEU A 396 -6.19 7.86 -27.24
C LEU A 396 -4.87 8.66 -27.24
N THR A 397 -4.87 9.82 -26.59
CA THR A 397 -3.63 10.54 -26.27
C THR A 397 -2.81 9.80 -25.21
N SER A 398 -1.58 10.23 -24.94
CA SER A 398 -0.76 9.62 -23.89
C SER A 398 -1.39 9.72 -22.49
N GLU A 399 -2.12 10.80 -22.21
CA GLU A 399 -2.87 11.01 -20.97
C GLU A 399 -4.09 10.09 -20.90
N GLN A 400 -4.85 9.99 -21.99
CA GLN A 400 -6.00 9.08 -22.05
C GLN A 400 -5.59 7.61 -21.94
N TRP A 401 -4.43 7.23 -22.49
CA TRP A 401 -3.84 5.91 -22.24
C TRP A 401 -3.41 5.71 -20.78
N HIS A 402 -2.98 6.76 -20.07
CA HIS A 402 -2.73 6.64 -18.64
C HIS A 402 -4.00 6.27 -17.87
N ASN A 403 -5.11 6.94 -18.16
CA ASN A 403 -6.43 6.65 -17.55
C ASN A 403 -6.89 5.22 -17.89
N ALA A 404 -6.76 4.81 -19.15
CA ALA A 404 -7.11 3.46 -19.59
C ALA A 404 -6.27 2.38 -18.87
N LEU A 405 -4.95 2.59 -18.75
CA LEU A 405 -4.06 1.66 -18.07
C LEU A 405 -4.27 1.65 -16.55
N GLU A 406 -4.69 2.77 -15.95
CA GLU A 406 -5.09 2.82 -14.54
C GLU A 406 -6.38 2.02 -14.31
N TYR A 407 -7.38 2.15 -15.19
CA TYR A 407 -8.59 1.31 -15.15
C TYR A 407 -8.27 -0.18 -15.22
N VAL A 408 -7.44 -0.60 -16.19
CA VAL A 408 -6.99 -1.99 -16.32
C VAL A 408 -6.31 -2.47 -15.04
N LYS A 409 -5.43 -1.64 -14.47
CA LYS A 409 -4.72 -1.93 -13.23
C LYS A 409 -5.68 -2.11 -12.06
N GLN A 410 -6.60 -1.18 -11.84
CA GLN A 410 -7.52 -1.19 -10.72
C GLN A 410 -8.47 -2.39 -10.77
N VAL A 411 -9.02 -2.71 -11.95
CA VAL A 411 -9.87 -3.90 -12.12
C VAL A 411 -9.07 -5.17 -11.84
N SER A 412 -7.89 -5.33 -12.44
CA SER A 412 -7.04 -6.51 -12.25
C SER A 412 -6.52 -6.67 -10.82
N ASP A 413 -6.16 -5.57 -10.15
CA ASP A 413 -5.76 -5.56 -8.73
C ASP A 413 -6.91 -5.97 -7.82
N TYR A 414 -8.15 -5.62 -8.16
CA TYR A 414 -9.33 -5.99 -7.39
C TYR A 414 -9.64 -7.49 -7.52
N ILE A 415 -9.67 -8.03 -8.75
CA ILE A 415 -9.96 -9.45 -8.99
C ILE A 415 -8.73 -10.37 -8.87
N LYS A 416 -7.55 -9.82 -8.53
CA LYS A 416 -6.27 -10.53 -8.38
C LYS A 416 -5.92 -11.42 -9.58
N THR A 417 -6.14 -10.92 -10.78
CA THR A 417 -6.00 -11.68 -12.02
C THR A 417 -5.25 -10.85 -13.08
N PRO A 418 -4.27 -11.43 -13.80
CA PRO A 418 -3.49 -10.70 -14.80
C PRO A 418 -4.35 -10.26 -16.00
N ALA A 419 -3.91 -9.21 -16.68
CA ALA A 419 -4.65 -8.58 -17.78
C ALA A 419 -4.00 -8.81 -19.15
N LEU A 420 -4.84 -8.91 -20.17
CA LEU A 420 -4.44 -8.99 -21.57
C LEU A 420 -5.06 -7.85 -22.35
N LEU A 421 -4.27 -7.06 -23.08
CA LEU A 421 -4.84 -6.15 -24.08
C LEU A 421 -5.04 -6.92 -25.39
N SER A 422 -6.28 -7.09 -25.84
CA SER A 422 -6.58 -7.82 -27.08
C SER A 422 -7.35 -6.98 -28.09
N SER A 423 -7.22 -7.35 -29.37
CA SER A 423 -7.83 -6.62 -30.50
C SER A 423 -7.51 -5.13 -30.47
N ILE A 424 -6.28 -4.76 -30.09
CA ILE A 424 -5.87 -3.37 -29.96
C ILE A 424 -5.64 -2.78 -31.36
N PRO A 425 -6.24 -1.61 -31.69
CA PRO A 425 -6.11 -1.03 -33.03
C PRO A 425 -4.67 -0.65 -33.36
N THR A 426 -4.09 -1.36 -34.32
CA THR A 426 -2.68 -1.22 -34.71
C THR A 426 -2.35 0.20 -35.13
N SER A 427 -3.22 0.80 -35.94
CA SER A 427 -3.07 2.16 -36.46
C SER A 427 -3.14 3.24 -35.38
N GLN A 428 -3.71 2.95 -34.21
CA GLN A 428 -3.89 3.92 -33.13
C GLN A 428 -2.89 3.74 -31.98
N ALA A 429 -2.44 2.51 -31.72
CA ALA A 429 -1.76 2.18 -30.47
C ALA A 429 -0.33 1.61 -30.65
N ALA A 430 0.03 1.11 -31.83
CA ALA A 430 1.34 0.46 -32.02
C ALA A 430 2.51 1.40 -31.69
N SER A 431 2.42 2.67 -32.10
CA SER A 431 3.46 3.68 -31.79
C SER A 431 3.49 4.09 -30.32
N TYR A 432 2.35 4.05 -29.61
CA TYR A 432 2.32 4.34 -28.17
C TYR A 432 3.06 3.24 -27.39
N PHE A 433 2.68 1.98 -27.61
CA PHE A 433 3.24 0.87 -26.84
C PHE A 433 4.67 0.52 -27.24
N LEU A 434 4.96 0.42 -28.54
CA LEU A 434 6.26 -0.04 -29.02
C LEU A 434 7.25 1.09 -29.34
N GLY A 435 6.79 2.34 -29.34
CA GLY A 435 7.61 3.49 -29.67
C GLY A 435 8.11 3.49 -31.14
N ASN A 436 8.79 4.56 -31.51
CA ASN A 436 9.57 4.59 -32.76
C ASN A 436 11.01 4.11 -32.52
N THR A 437 11.54 4.32 -31.32
CA THR A 437 12.83 3.83 -30.79
C THR A 437 12.60 2.77 -29.71
N SER A 438 13.66 2.20 -29.14
CA SER A 438 13.53 1.30 -27.98
C SER A 438 13.25 2.09 -26.69
N GLY A 439 13.71 3.34 -26.60
CA GLY A 439 13.48 4.22 -25.45
C GLY A 439 12.05 4.74 -25.31
N ASP A 440 11.33 4.95 -26.43
CA ASP A 440 9.99 5.56 -26.43
C ASP A 440 8.86 4.56 -26.10
N ARG A 441 9.18 3.31 -25.76
CA ARG A 441 8.19 2.23 -25.62
C ARG A 441 7.51 2.25 -24.24
N HIS A 442 6.18 2.13 -24.24
CA HIS A 442 5.36 2.13 -23.03
C HIS A 442 5.02 0.71 -22.53
N ILE A 443 5.72 -0.34 -23.00
CA ILE A 443 5.52 -1.73 -22.58
C ILE A 443 5.73 -1.92 -21.07
N ARG A 444 6.70 -1.23 -20.47
CA ARG A 444 6.94 -1.32 -19.02
C ARG A 444 5.77 -0.76 -18.22
N LYS A 445 5.19 0.36 -18.69
CA LYS A 445 3.97 0.94 -18.12
C LYS A 445 2.80 -0.04 -18.21
N ALA A 446 2.64 -0.73 -19.34
CA ALA A 446 1.62 -1.78 -19.47
C ALA A 446 1.86 -2.93 -18.47
N ALA A 447 3.11 -3.42 -18.34
CA ALA A 447 3.47 -4.47 -17.40
C ALA A 447 3.18 -4.06 -15.93
N HIS A 448 3.41 -2.79 -15.58
CA HIS A 448 3.05 -2.25 -14.27
C HIS A 448 1.53 -2.24 -14.03
N SER A 449 0.74 -2.03 -15.09
CA SER A 449 -0.72 -2.13 -15.07
C SER A 449 -1.24 -3.57 -15.15
N ASN A 450 -0.48 -4.53 -14.63
CA ASN A 450 -0.77 -5.96 -14.59
C ASN A 450 -1.00 -6.62 -15.96
N ILE A 451 -0.54 -5.99 -17.05
CA ILE A 451 -0.70 -6.56 -18.39
C ILE A 451 0.47 -7.51 -18.66
N PHE A 452 0.18 -8.74 -19.08
CA PHE A 452 1.23 -9.69 -19.49
C PHE A 452 1.45 -9.72 -21.01
N ALA A 453 0.44 -9.29 -21.79
CA ALA A 453 0.55 -9.28 -23.25
C ALA A 453 -0.35 -8.25 -23.96
N ILE A 454 0.07 -7.86 -25.18
CA ILE A 454 -0.69 -7.00 -26.10
C ILE A 454 -0.84 -7.72 -27.44
N LEU A 455 -2.09 -7.94 -27.86
CA LEU A 455 -2.45 -8.50 -29.16
C LEU A 455 -3.10 -7.42 -30.02
N PHE A 456 -2.41 -7.06 -31.12
CA PHE A 456 -2.88 -6.09 -32.09
C PHE A 456 -3.88 -6.71 -33.09
N ASP A 457 -4.85 -5.91 -33.53
CA ASP A 457 -5.96 -6.35 -34.40
C ASP A 457 -5.55 -6.69 -35.83
N THR A 458 -4.51 -6.05 -36.36
CA THR A 458 -4.12 -6.09 -37.77
C THR A 458 -2.61 -6.15 -37.92
N GLY A 459 -2.14 -6.89 -38.92
CA GLY A 459 -0.71 -6.95 -39.24
C GLY A 459 -0.29 -5.75 -40.10
N SER A 460 0.91 -5.23 -39.87
CA SER A 460 1.57 -4.29 -40.81
C SER A 460 3.08 -4.50 -40.80
N ALA A 461 3.75 -4.09 -41.87
CA ALA A 461 5.22 -4.15 -41.94
C ALA A 461 5.88 -3.30 -40.84
N ASP A 462 5.28 -2.15 -40.51
CA ASP A 462 5.74 -1.26 -39.42
C ASP A 462 5.59 -1.94 -38.05
N LEU A 463 4.42 -2.53 -37.77
CA LEU A 463 4.19 -3.28 -36.53
C LEU A 463 5.19 -4.44 -36.41
N ASN A 464 5.38 -5.23 -37.46
CA ASN A 464 6.31 -6.37 -37.44
C ASN A 464 7.76 -5.92 -37.19
N ALA A 465 8.18 -4.78 -37.74
CA ALA A 465 9.51 -4.22 -37.48
C ALA A 465 9.66 -3.75 -36.02
N LYS A 466 8.61 -3.15 -35.44
CA LYS A 466 8.58 -2.74 -34.03
C LYS A 466 8.60 -3.95 -33.07
N ILE A 467 7.86 -5.02 -33.39
CA ILE A 467 7.86 -6.27 -32.63
C ILE A 467 9.25 -6.92 -32.72
N ALA A 468 9.84 -7.04 -33.91
CA ALA A 468 11.18 -7.61 -34.07
C ALA A 468 12.26 -6.82 -33.31
N ARG A 469 12.12 -5.49 -33.19
CA ARG A 469 12.99 -4.66 -32.33
C ARG A 469 12.74 -4.94 -30.85
N TYR A 470 11.49 -5.14 -30.44
CA TYR A 470 11.16 -5.47 -29.05
C TYR A 470 11.75 -6.82 -28.62
N GLU A 471 11.70 -7.83 -29.49
CA GLU A 471 12.19 -9.19 -29.24
C GLU A 471 13.69 -9.28 -28.95
N THR A 472 14.49 -8.25 -29.29
CA THR A 472 15.92 -8.23 -28.93
C THR A 472 16.17 -7.85 -27.47
N GLU A 473 15.22 -7.16 -26.83
CA GLU A 473 15.36 -6.59 -25.48
C GLU A 473 14.00 -6.64 -24.75
N THR A 474 13.56 -7.86 -24.44
CA THR A 474 12.26 -8.13 -23.84
C THR A 474 12.17 -7.69 -22.38
N VAL A 475 10.95 -7.46 -21.90
CA VAL A 475 10.70 -7.11 -20.49
C VAL A 475 10.40 -8.38 -19.72
N PRO A 476 11.21 -8.78 -18.72
CA PRO A 476 10.88 -9.91 -17.87
C PRO A 476 9.70 -9.55 -16.96
N LEU A 477 8.79 -10.51 -16.79
CA LEU A 477 7.60 -10.38 -15.95
C LEU A 477 7.75 -11.06 -14.59
N TYR A 478 8.53 -12.12 -14.52
CA TYR A 478 8.78 -12.89 -13.30
C TYR A 478 10.06 -13.71 -13.42
N TYR A 479 10.63 -14.07 -12.27
CA TYR A 479 11.89 -14.80 -12.20
C TYR A 479 11.67 -16.29 -12.46
N VAL A 480 12.39 -16.85 -13.44
CA VAL A 480 12.31 -18.29 -13.80
C VAL A 480 13.59 -19.07 -13.44
N GLY A 481 14.47 -18.48 -12.64
CA GLY A 481 15.73 -19.12 -12.25
C GLY A 481 15.59 -19.98 -11.00
N GLU A 482 16.68 -20.60 -10.58
CA GLU A 482 16.70 -21.31 -9.29
C GLU A 482 16.52 -20.31 -8.16
N SER A 483 15.54 -20.56 -7.29
CA SER A 483 15.36 -19.74 -6.09
C SER A 483 16.63 -19.80 -5.24
N VAL A 484 17.33 -18.67 -5.17
CA VAL A 484 18.57 -18.51 -4.40
C VAL A 484 18.33 -18.73 -2.91
N GLN A 485 17.09 -18.53 -2.46
CA GLN A 485 16.65 -18.71 -1.07
C GLN A 485 16.78 -20.16 -0.57
N ASN A 486 16.90 -21.15 -1.47
CA ASN A 486 16.89 -22.57 -1.11
C ASN A 486 18.27 -23.18 -0.81
N GLY A 487 19.36 -22.40 -0.97
CA GLY A 487 20.73 -22.84 -0.70
C GLY A 487 21.23 -22.44 0.71
N PRO A 488 22.30 -23.09 1.22
CA PRO A 488 22.96 -22.62 2.44
C PRO A 488 23.59 -21.23 2.20
N LEU A 489 23.42 -20.32 3.16
CA LEU A 489 23.97 -18.95 3.08
C LEU A 489 25.48 -18.95 2.79
N THR A 490 26.24 -19.81 3.46
CA THR A 490 27.68 -19.97 3.23
C THR A 490 28.05 -21.43 3.02
N ARG A 491 29.27 -21.68 2.53
CA ARG A 491 29.84 -23.05 2.49
C ARG A 491 30.11 -23.65 3.89
N ILE A 492 30.04 -22.85 4.96
CA ILE A 492 30.40 -23.26 6.33
C ILE A 492 29.13 -23.67 7.08
N ALA A 493 28.90 -24.98 7.21
CA ALA A 493 27.69 -25.52 7.83
C ALA A 493 27.48 -25.10 9.29
N SER A 494 28.56 -24.98 10.07
CA SER A 494 28.48 -24.52 11.47
C SER A 494 28.05 -23.06 11.56
N LEU A 495 28.59 -22.18 10.71
CA LEU A 495 28.18 -20.78 10.66
C LEU A 495 26.70 -20.65 10.30
N ASN A 496 26.22 -21.38 9.29
CA ASN A 496 24.81 -21.36 8.91
C ASN A 496 23.90 -21.81 10.07
N ALA A 497 24.29 -22.87 10.79
CA ALA A 497 23.54 -23.35 11.95
C ALA A 497 23.55 -22.34 13.11
N GLU A 498 24.67 -21.66 13.35
CA GLU A 498 24.80 -20.61 14.36
C GLU A 498 23.93 -19.39 14.01
N LEU A 499 23.95 -18.94 12.76
CA LEU A 499 23.11 -17.84 12.29
C LEU A 499 21.62 -18.19 12.37
N ALA A 500 21.22 -19.39 11.96
CA ALA A 500 19.83 -19.84 12.12
C ALA A 500 19.41 -19.91 13.59
N SER A 501 20.29 -20.40 14.48
CA SER A 501 20.02 -20.51 15.92
C SER A 501 19.97 -19.14 16.64
N ALA A 502 20.53 -18.09 16.04
CA ALA A 502 20.53 -16.74 16.59
C ALA A 502 19.16 -16.05 16.52
N GLU A 503 18.19 -16.59 15.75
CA GLU A 503 16.91 -15.94 15.46
C GLU A 503 16.20 -15.40 16.71
N ASN A 504 16.01 -16.24 17.72
CA ASN A 504 15.29 -15.85 18.93
C ASN A 504 16.05 -14.75 19.70
N ALA A 505 17.38 -14.80 19.72
CA ALA A 505 18.18 -13.79 20.41
C ALA A 505 18.15 -12.47 19.62
N MET A 506 18.35 -12.51 18.30
CA MET A 506 18.32 -11.34 17.43
C MET A 506 16.95 -10.64 17.49
N ASN A 507 15.85 -11.38 17.35
CA ASN A 507 14.50 -10.81 17.36
C ASN A 507 14.09 -10.20 18.72
N ASN A 508 14.64 -10.69 19.83
CA ASN A 508 14.23 -10.25 21.18
C ASN A 508 15.27 -9.41 21.93
N GLN A 509 16.47 -9.22 21.38
CA GLN A 509 17.55 -8.46 22.03
C GLN A 509 18.11 -7.36 21.13
N ALA A 510 18.32 -7.64 19.84
CA ALA A 510 18.89 -6.67 18.90
C ALA A 510 17.81 -5.92 18.11
N PHE A 511 16.79 -6.63 17.61
CA PHE A 511 15.76 -6.02 16.76
C PHE A 511 14.62 -5.46 17.60
N LEU A 512 14.97 -4.48 18.43
CA LEU A 512 14.05 -3.81 19.33
C LEU A 512 13.74 -2.40 18.86
N TYR A 513 12.52 -1.96 19.13
CA TYR A 513 12.08 -0.60 18.88
C TYR A 513 11.58 0.09 20.15
N GLU A 514 11.68 1.40 20.17
CA GLU A 514 11.32 2.23 21.32
C GLU A 514 9.81 2.48 21.34
N VAL A 515 9.14 2.00 22.40
CA VAL A 515 7.69 2.20 22.60
C VAL A 515 7.42 3.47 23.42
N SER A 516 8.28 3.70 24.40
CA SER A 516 8.35 4.94 25.19
C SER A 516 9.78 5.09 25.69
N GLN A 517 10.11 6.25 26.26
CA GLN A 517 11.45 6.48 26.81
C GLN A 517 11.89 5.32 27.71
N ALA A 518 12.98 4.65 27.32
CA ALA A 518 13.57 3.46 27.97
C ALA A 518 12.75 2.16 27.98
N ASN A 519 11.61 2.08 27.30
CA ASN A 519 10.83 0.85 27.10
C ASN A 519 10.95 0.36 25.65
N TRP A 520 11.35 -0.90 25.50
CA TRP A 520 11.68 -1.52 24.22
C TRP A 520 10.83 -2.75 23.98
N ALA A 521 10.42 -2.97 22.73
CA ALA A 521 9.69 -4.15 22.30
C ALA A 521 10.30 -4.76 21.03
N PRO A 522 10.12 -6.06 20.77
CA PRO A 522 10.54 -6.68 19.51
C PRO A 522 9.91 -6.00 18.29
N SER A 523 10.72 -5.72 17.27
CA SER A 523 10.24 -5.12 16.02
C SER A 523 9.16 -5.99 15.39
N THR A 524 8.10 -5.34 14.89
CA THR A 524 7.05 -5.98 14.10
C THR A 524 7.36 -5.93 12.60
N VAL A 525 8.27 -5.05 12.18
CA VAL A 525 8.64 -4.82 10.77
C VAL A 525 9.86 -5.64 10.33
N TYR A 526 10.85 -5.77 11.23
CA TYR A 526 12.16 -6.35 10.93
C TYR A 526 12.36 -7.67 11.68
N LYS A 527 12.53 -8.76 10.93
CA LYS A 527 12.75 -10.10 11.46
C LYS A 527 14.07 -10.68 10.96
N TRP A 528 14.72 -11.48 11.80
CA TRP A 528 15.98 -12.14 11.50
C TRP A 528 15.90 -13.12 10.32
N ALA A 529 14.80 -13.85 10.20
CA ALA A 529 14.58 -14.77 9.07
C ALA A 529 14.58 -14.01 7.73
N ASP A 530 13.84 -12.89 7.65
CA ASP A 530 13.80 -12.03 6.46
C ASP A 530 15.18 -11.43 6.16
N PHE A 531 15.96 -11.07 7.19
CA PHE A 531 17.34 -10.60 7.02
C PHE A 531 18.23 -11.67 6.41
N LEU A 532 18.19 -12.91 6.94
CA LEU A 532 18.99 -14.01 6.42
C LEU A 532 18.61 -14.35 4.97
N ALA A 533 17.32 -14.27 4.63
CA ALA A 533 16.86 -14.43 3.26
C ALA A 533 17.43 -13.34 2.33
N GLY A 534 17.37 -12.07 2.74
CA GLY A 534 17.97 -10.97 1.97
C GLY A 534 19.49 -11.08 1.85
N LEU A 535 20.17 -11.44 2.93
CA LEU A 535 21.61 -11.65 2.97
C LEU A 535 22.03 -12.81 2.06
N ASN A 536 21.25 -13.87 2.00
CA ASN A 536 21.50 -15.02 1.13
C ASN A 536 21.47 -14.63 -0.35
N SER A 537 20.46 -13.87 -0.77
CA SER A 537 20.39 -13.31 -2.13
C SER A 537 21.59 -12.42 -2.43
N MET A 538 21.94 -11.53 -1.51
CA MET A 538 23.01 -10.55 -1.71
C MET A 538 24.43 -11.14 -1.62
N HIS A 539 24.61 -12.26 -0.92
CA HIS A 539 25.88 -12.97 -0.87
C HIS A 539 26.06 -13.89 -2.08
N ASN A 540 25.05 -14.69 -2.42
CA ASN A 540 25.17 -15.75 -3.44
C ASN A 540 24.89 -15.28 -4.87
N VAL A 541 24.13 -14.20 -5.06
CA VAL A 541 23.91 -13.57 -6.38
C VAL A 541 24.55 -12.19 -6.44
N GLY A 542 24.26 -11.36 -5.44
CA GLY A 542 24.69 -9.96 -5.47
C GLY A 542 23.97 -9.13 -6.52
N VAL A 543 24.45 -7.90 -6.74
CA VAL A 543 23.85 -6.89 -7.61
C VAL A 543 24.95 -6.10 -8.29
N ALA A 544 24.82 -5.87 -9.61
CA ALA A 544 25.83 -5.16 -10.41
C ALA A 544 27.25 -5.72 -10.22
N GLY A 545 27.38 -7.05 -10.13
CA GLY A 545 28.65 -7.74 -9.89
C GLY A 545 29.20 -7.66 -8.45
N ASN A 546 28.52 -6.95 -7.55
CA ASN A 546 28.92 -6.82 -6.14
C ASN A 546 28.11 -7.76 -5.25
N THR A 547 28.81 -8.52 -4.40
CA THR A 547 28.20 -9.43 -3.42
C THR A 547 28.48 -8.96 -2.00
N PHE A 548 27.57 -9.24 -1.07
CA PHE A 548 27.85 -9.04 0.35
C PHE A 548 28.98 -9.99 0.79
N TRP A 549 30.07 -9.44 1.30
CA TRP A 549 31.27 -10.22 1.56
C TRP A 549 31.18 -10.89 2.93
N LEU A 550 31.24 -12.22 2.94
CA LEU A 550 31.23 -13.03 4.17
C LEU A 550 32.49 -13.88 4.36
N LEU A 551 33.16 -14.26 3.27
CA LEU A 551 34.22 -15.27 3.29
C LEU A 551 35.47 -14.83 2.53
N ASP A 552 36.62 -15.27 3.03
CA ASP A 552 37.93 -15.23 2.39
C ASP A 552 38.44 -16.66 2.22
N ASP A 553 38.68 -17.07 0.98
CA ASP A 553 39.16 -18.42 0.67
C ASP A 553 40.63 -18.66 1.10
N SER A 554 41.35 -17.62 1.52
CA SER A 554 42.73 -17.73 2.01
C SER A 554 42.86 -18.04 3.51
N VAL A 555 41.76 -18.06 4.26
CA VAL A 555 41.75 -18.34 5.71
C VAL A 555 40.86 -19.54 6.07
N ASP A 556 41.03 -20.06 7.28
CA ASP A 556 40.25 -21.20 7.75
C ASP A 556 38.78 -20.83 8.06
N ASP A 557 37.94 -21.87 8.17
CA ASP A 557 36.50 -21.71 8.42
C ASP A 557 36.19 -21.04 9.77
N ALA A 558 37.05 -21.19 10.77
CA ALA A 558 36.85 -20.56 12.08
C ALA A 558 37.04 -19.04 12.01
N THR A 559 38.08 -18.60 11.28
CA THR A 559 38.35 -17.18 11.03
C THR A 559 37.27 -16.58 10.15
N ASN A 560 36.87 -17.28 9.08
CA ASN A 560 35.76 -16.87 8.21
C ASN A 560 34.43 -16.72 8.96
N ALA A 561 34.14 -17.60 9.92
CA ALA A 561 32.94 -17.46 10.75
C ALA A 561 32.94 -16.16 11.56
N ILE A 562 34.10 -15.68 12.01
CA ILE A 562 34.22 -14.40 12.72
C ILE A 562 34.10 -13.23 11.73
N TYR A 563 34.77 -13.28 10.57
CA TYR A 563 34.64 -12.25 9.53
C TYR A 563 33.18 -12.05 9.11
N ALA A 564 32.46 -13.13 8.83
CA ALA A 564 31.04 -13.09 8.46
C ALA A 564 30.18 -12.42 9.55
N LYS A 565 30.35 -12.81 10.82
CA LYS A 565 29.60 -12.24 11.94
C LYS A 565 29.89 -10.76 12.16
N VAL A 566 31.14 -10.33 11.95
CA VAL A 566 31.55 -8.92 12.06
C VAL A 566 30.99 -8.09 10.90
N ALA A 567 31.01 -8.61 9.68
CA ALA A 567 30.38 -7.96 8.52
C ALA A 567 28.87 -7.77 8.75
N ILE A 568 28.17 -8.82 9.22
CA ILE A 568 26.75 -8.78 9.58
C ILE A 568 26.51 -7.76 10.70
N ALA A 569 27.31 -7.78 11.77
CA ALA A 569 27.15 -6.85 12.89
C ALA A 569 27.35 -5.39 12.48
N ALA A 570 28.31 -5.11 11.59
CA ALA A 570 28.58 -3.76 11.10
C ALA A 570 27.38 -3.21 10.31
N PHE A 571 26.73 -4.02 9.48
CA PHE A 571 25.53 -3.63 8.75
C PHE A 571 24.32 -3.42 9.69
N LEU A 572 24.11 -4.36 10.62
CA LEU A 572 22.94 -4.34 11.50
C LEU A 572 23.00 -3.21 12.52
N SER A 573 24.18 -2.80 12.98
CA SER A 573 24.29 -1.70 13.93
C SER A 573 23.83 -0.36 13.37
N GLN A 574 24.08 -0.14 12.08
CA GLN A 574 23.59 1.03 11.34
C GLN A 574 22.08 0.94 11.16
N SER A 575 21.61 -0.22 10.68
CA SER A 575 20.19 -0.54 10.51
C SER A 575 19.37 -0.32 11.80
N MET A 576 19.92 -0.74 12.94
CA MET A 576 19.29 -0.58 14.25
C MET A 576 19.06 0.89 14.60
N GLN A 577 20.01 1.76 14.26
CA GLN A 577 19.93 3.18 14.55
C GLN A 577 19.05 3.95 13.56
N GLU A 578 19.06 3.56 12.28
CA GLU A 578 18.29 4.24 11.24
C GLU A 578 16.79 3.94 11.31
N THR A 579 16.41 2.67 11.48
CA THR A 579 15.03 2.24 11.18
C THR A 579 14.42 1.31 12.20
N ILE A 580 15.17 0.30 12.68
CA ILE A 580 14.61 -0.74 13.56
C ILE A 580 14.15 -0.11 14.88
N ARG A 581 14.94 0.82 15.45
CA ARG A 581 14.58 1.56 16.67
C ARG A 581 13.22 2.26 16.59
N TYR A 582 12.81 2.70 15.40
CA TYR A 582 11.55 3.40 15.20
C TYR A 582 10.41 2.49 14.74
N ASN A 583 10.71 1.21 14.50
CA ASN A 583 9.79 0.24 13.91
C ASN A 583 9.15 0.77 12.62
N ALA A 584 9.95 1.47 11.82
CA ALA A 584 9.52 2.11 10.58
C ALA A 584 10.40 1.60 9.43
N CYS A 585 9.74 1.28 8.31
CA CYS A 585 10.41 0.99 7.05
C CYS A 585 10.48 2.23 6.16
N ASP A 586 9.44 3.06 6.19
CA ASP A 586 9.40 4.36 5.54
C ASP A 586 9.99 5.45 6.45
N GLU A 587 10.56 6.45 5.82
CA GLU A 587 11.11 7.63 6.46
C GLU A 587 10.05 8.39 7.28
N ASN A 588 10.40 8.74 8.51
CA ASN A 588 9.56 9.60 9.34
C ASN A 588 9.78 11.08 8.98
N ASN A 589 8.75 11.90 9.13
CA ASN A 589 8.89 13.34 9.01
C ASN A 589 9.63 13.91 10.24
N TRP A 590 10.89 14.28 10.07
CA TRP A 590 11.74 14.90 11.07
C TRP A 590 11.88 16.42 10.87
N SER A 591 11.22 16.97 9.85
CA SER A 591 11.42 18.36 9.43
C SER A 591 10.75 19.32 10.39
N GLU A 592 11.56 20.21 10.98
CA GLU A 592 11.09 21.20 11.96
C GLU A 592 11.77 22.56 11.72
N VAL A 593 11.16 23.64 12.21
CA VAL A 593 11.69 25.00 12.08
C VAL A 593 13.09 25.10 12.69
N ARG A 594 13.36 24.37 13.79
CA ARG A 594 14.69 24.32 14.42
C ARG A 594 15.79 23.74 13.52
N TYR A 595 15.41 23.02 12.46
CA TYR A 595 16.31 22.45 11.46
C TYR A 595 16.20 23.13 10.09
N GLY A 596 15.51 24.28 10.01
CA GLY A 596 15.43 25.11 8.80
C GLY A 596 14.22 24.84 7.90
N ALA A 597 13.24 24.04 8.33
CA ALA A 597 11.97 23.90 7.62
C ALA A 597 11.09 25.17 7.77
N PRO A 598 10.19 25.48 6.82
CA PRO A 598 9.31 26.65 6.92
C PRO A 598 8.32 26.56 8.09
N VAL A 599 7.88 25.34 8.42
CA VAL A 599 6.98 25.01 9.53
C VAL A 599 7.43 23.69 10.19
N ASN A 600 6.83 23.35 11.33
CA ASN A 600 7.04 22.02 11.91
C ASN A 600 6.21 20.98 11.15
N TYR A 601 6.84 19.85 10.84
CA TYR A 601 6.28 18.74 10.08
C TYR A 601 5.58 19.18 8.78
N PRO A 602 6.29 19.90 7.88
CA PRO A 602 5.78 20.26 6.56
C PRO A 602 5.41 19.00 5.77
N MET A 603 4.34 19.04 4.99
CA MET A 603 3.95 17.90 4.15
C MET A 603 4.97 17.66 3.02
N THR A 604 5.66 18.70 2.54
CA THR A 604 6.76 18.62 1.56
C THR A 604 7.99 17.86 2.06
N ALA A 605 8.03 17.45 3.33
CA ALA A 605 9.04 16.51 3.82
C ALA A 605 9.07 15.19 3.01
N SER A 606 7.96 14.82 2.35
CA SER A 606 7.91 13.68 1.43
C SER A 606 8.79 13.84 0.17
N CYS A 607 9.14 15.09 -0.16
CA CYS A 607 9.97 15.46 -1.30
C CYS A 607 11.45 15.57 -0.93
N GLY A 608 11.73 15.73 0.36
CA GLY A 608 13.08 15.94 0.87
C GLY A 608 13.10 16.54 2.27
N GLN A 609 14.05 16.11 3.10
CA GLN A 609 14.26 16.64 4.45
C GLN A 609 15.67 17.24 4.59
N LEU A 610 15.83 18.21 5.49
CA LEU A 610 17.12 18.88 5.75
C LEU A 610 17.75 19.53 4.50
N GLY A 611 16.91 20.14 3.65
CA GLY A 611 17.33 20.82 2.42
C GLY A 611 17.61 19.89 1.24
N GLN A 612 17.39 18.59 1.40
CA GLN A 612 17.53 17.61 0.32
C GLN A 612 16.34 17.69 -0.64
N LYS A 613 16.54 17.19 -1.87
CA LYS A 613 15.50 17.06 -2.90
C LYS A 613 15.59 15.67 -3.50
N TYR A 614 14.78 14.73 -3.03
CA TYR A 614 14.90 13.32 -3.37
C TYR A 614 14.63 13.06 -4.86
N ALA A 615 13.75 13.87 -5.48
CA ALA A 615 13.50 13.83 -6.91
C ALA A 615 14.70 14.33 -7.75
N ASP A 616 15.69 15.02 -7.17
CA ASP A 616 16.86 15.50 -7.90
C ASP A 616 18.09 14.60 -7.70
N TYR A 617 17.96 13.52 -6.93
CA TYR A 617 19.05 12.56 -6.76
C TYR A 617 19.41 11.91 -8.09
N GLY A 618 20.70 11.98 -8.44
CA GLY A 618 21.26 11.55 -9.73
C GLY A 618 21.20 12.60 -10.83
N MET A 619 20.61 13.77 -10.61
CA MET A 619 20.65 14.85 -11.59
C MET A 619 21.99 15.59 -11.51
N ASP A 620 22.68 15.74 -12.64
CA ASP A 620 23.85 16.60 -12.71
C ASP A 620 23.38 18.07 -12.56
N PRO A 621 23.83 18.80 -11.52
CA PRO A 621 23.36 20.16 -11.26
C PRO A 621 23.81 21.18 -12.32
N ASN A 622 24.83 20.87 -13.12
CA ASN A 622 25.35 21.77 -14.16
C ASN A 622 24.64 21.57 -15.50
N THR A 623 24.39 20.31 -15.87
CA THR A 623 23.80 19.97 -17.18
C THR A 623 22.28 19.73 -17.10
N GLY A 624 21.78 19.42 -15.90
CA GLY A 624 20.40 19.00 -15.67
C GLY A 624 20.06 17.62 -16.20
N ILE A 625 21.06 16.85 -16.66
CA ILE A 625 20.88 15.51 -17.18
C ILE A 625 20.83 14.53 -16.01
N ASP A 626 19.80 13.70 -15.98
CA ASP A 626 19.66 12.62 -15.00
C ASP A 626 20.69 11.51 -15.24
N HIS A 627 21.15 10.90 -14.15
CA HIS A 627 21.93 9.66 -14.17
C HIS A 627 21.16 8.59 -14.98
N PRO A 628 21.83 7.75 -15.78
CA PRO A 628 21.16 6.77 -16.66
C PRO A 628 20.27 5.75 -15.92
N TYR A 629 20.50 5.57 -14.61
CA TYR A 629 19.70 4.69 -13.75
C TYR A 629 18.68 5.42 -12.88
N SER A 630 18.48 6.73 -13.06
CA SER A 630 17.45 7.45 -12.31
C SER A 630 16.07 7.05 -12.81
N CYS A 631 15.19 6.66 -11.89
CA CYS A 631 13.80 6.44 -12.23
C CYS A 631 13.21 7.67 -12.97
N PRO A 632 12.29 7.47 -13.92
CA PRO A 632 11.60 8.57 -14.57
C PRO A 632 10.90 9.46 -13.54
N ARG A 633 10.82 10.76 -13.81
CA ARG A 633 9.98 11.65 -13.01
C ARG A 633 8.52 11.32 -13.30
N ASP A 634 7.73 11.16 -12.25
CA ASP A 634 6.30 10.89 -12.35
C ASP A 634 5.51 11.89 -11.50
N PRO A 635 5.02 13.00 -12.09
CA PRO A 635 4.17 13.95 -11.37
C PRO A 635 2.80 13.34 -11.04
N LYS A 636 2.43 12.20 -11.64
CA LYS A 636 1.18 11.51 -11.36
C LYS A 636 1.31 10.44 -10.27
N MET A 637 2.46 10.39 -9.59
CA MET A 637 2.68 9.43 -8.51
C MET A 637 1.74 9.69 -7.33
N GLU A 638 0.94 8.67 -7.00
CA GLU A 638 0.08 8.62 -5.82
C GLU A 638 0.52 7.46 -4.92
N VAL A 639 1.16 7.79 -3.80
CA VAL A 639 1.70 6.83 -2.84
C VAL A 639 1.71 7.40 -1.43
N THR A 640 1.40 6.55 -0.45
CA THR A 640 1.44 6.82 0.99
C THR A 640 2.48 5.89 1.64
N ALA A 641 3.26 6.41 2.59
CA ALA A 641 4.14 5.60 3.42
C ALA A 641 3.31 4.60 4.25
N LEU A 642 3.75 3.34 4.28
CA LEU A 642 3.02 2.26 4.94
C LEU A 642 3.31 2.20 6.43
N THR A 643 4.48 2.69 6.82
CA THR A 643 4.92 2.71 8.20
C THR A 643 5.27 4.14 8.63
N ASN A 644 5.14 4.38 9.93
CA ASN A 644 5.56 5.61 10.58
C ASN A 644 5.91 5.29 12.03
N ALA A 645 6.54 6.25 12.69
CA ALA A 645 6.87 6.10 14.09
C ALA A 645 5.65 6.16 15.00
N LYS A 646 5.78 5.56 16.20
CA LYS A 646 4.65 5.28 17.10
C LYS A 646 4.69 6.04 18.43
N TRP A 647 5.50 7.09 18.55
CA TRP A 647 5.54 7.92 19.76
C TRP A 647 4.28 8.81 19.88
N TYR A 648 4.06 9.39 21.06
CA TYR A 648 2.90 10.26 21.29
C TYR A 648 2.98 11.52 20.41
N GLY A 649 1.98 11.74 19.54
CA GLY A 649 1.97 12.86 18.60
C GLY A 649 2.94 12.68 17.42
N ALA A 650 3.29 11.43 17.09
CA ALA A 650 4.10 11.14 15.91
C ALA A 650 3.47 11.74 14.63
N PRO A 651 4.31 12.28 13.72
CA PRO A 651 3.85 12.76 12.43
C PRO A 651 3.13 11.67 11.64
N ALA A 652 2.18 12.10 10.80
CA ALA A 652 1.55 11.21 9.84
C ALA A 652 2.58 10.55 8.91
N PRO A 653 2.27 9.36 8.39
CA PRO A 653 2.95 8.83 7.22
C PRO A 653 3.00 9.89 6.10
N ILE A 654 4.19 10.07 5.52
CA ILE A 654 4.39 10.96 4.39
C ILE A 654 3.74 10.41 3.12
N PHE A 655 3.39 11.28 2.18
CA PHE A 655 2.70 10.91 0.94
C PHE A 655 3.10 11.77 -0.25
N ALA A 656 2.80 11.29 -1.45
CA ALA A 656 2.84 12.03 -2.70
C ALA A 656 1.48 11.92 -3.40
N ALA A 657 1.08 13.01 -4.05
CA ALA A 657 -0.15 13.10 -4.83
C ALA A 657 0.00 14.16 -5.94
N PRO A 658 -0.68 13.99 -7.08
CA PRO A 658 -0.74 15.00 -8.14
C PRO A 658 -1.39 16.29 -7.62
N ASP A 659 -0.96 17.42 -8.16
CA ASP A 659 -1.56 18.72 -7.81
C ASP A 659 -3.05 18.76 -8.21
N ALA A 660 -3.40 18.10 -9.31
CA ALA A 660 -4.79 18.00 -9.76
C ALA A 660 -5.71 17.32 -8.73
N VAL A 661 -5.22 16.28 -8.04
CA VAL A 661 -5.96 15.58 -6.97
C VAL A 661 -6.14 16.50 -5.77
N LEU A 662 -5.07 17.13 -5.30
CA LEU A 662 -5.13 18.00 -4.12
C LEU A 662 -5.94 19.27 -4.39
N ALA A 663 -5.88 19.82 -5.61
CA ALA A 663 -6.65 20.99 -6.00
C ALA A 663 -8.15 20.71 -6.08
N GLU A 664 -8.55 19.58 -6.67
CA GLU A 664 -9.95 19.15 -6.73
C GLU A 664 -10.56 19.01 -5.32
N GLN A 665 -9.75 18.55 -4.37
CA GLN A 665 -10.15 18.37 -2.97
C GLN A 665 -10.01 19.65 -2.13
N GLY A 666 -9.60 20.77 -2.71
CA GLY A 666 -9.41 22.05 -2.00
C GLY A 666 -8.24 22.06 -1.00
N LEU A 667 -7.29 21.14 -1.14
CA LEU A 667 -6.17 20.92 -0.21
C LEU A 667 -4.93 21.77 -0.55
N LEU A 668 -4.97 22.56 -1.62
CA LEU A 668 -3.93 23.52 -1.98
C LEU A 668 -4.37 24.95 -1.67
N VAL A 669 -3.62 25.64 -0.80
CA VAL A 669 -3.86 27.06 -0.47
C VAL A 669 -2.74 27.89 -1.10
N ASN A 670 -3.09 28.75 -2.06
CA ASN A 670 -2.14 29.54 -2.85
C ASN A 670 -1.04 28.68 -3.52
N GLY A 671 -1.41 27.47 -3.98
CA GLY A 671 -0.47 26.53 -4.61
C GLY A 671 0.49 25.84 -3.63
N ASN A 672 0.21 25.88 -2.32
CA ASN A 672 1.02 25.21 -1.31
C ASN A 672 0.17 24.23 -0.50
N VAL A 673 0.81 23.14 -0.09
CA VAL A 673 0.26 22.23 0.91
C VAL A 673 0.42 22.82 2.32
N GLY A 674 -0.13 22.11 3.30
CA GLY A 674 -0.06 22.49 4.69
C GLY A 674 0.96 21.69 5.50
N ARG A 675 0.62 21.40 6.75
CA ARG A 675 1.52 20.76 7.72
C ARG A 675 0.79 19.76 8.60
N TRP A 676 1.57 18.94 9.28
CA TRP A 676 1.08 18.19 10.43
C TRP A 676 1.22 19.01 11.72
N THR A 677 0.21 18.99 12.57
CA THR A 677 0.37 19.40 13.98
C THR A 677 0.33 18.17 14.87
N ASN A 678 1.11 18.16 15.95
CA ASN A 678 1.02 17.17 17.01
C ASN A 678 0.09 17.62 18.16
N ASP A 679 -0.59 18.75 18.00
CA ASP A 679 -1.57 19.26 18.96
C ASP A 679 -2.81 18.36 19.05
N GLY A 680 -3.49 18.44 20.19
CA GLY A 680 -4.72 17.71 20.46
C GLY A 680 -4.51 16.32 21.06
N HIS A 681 -5.61 15.59 21.19
CA HIS A 681 -5.63 14.23 21.70
C HIS A 681 -6.77 13.46 21.02
N CYS A 682 -6.48 12.21 20.64
CA CYS A 682 -7.49 11.32 20.11
C CYS A 682 -8.26 10.67 21.25
N MET A 683 -9.58 10.91 21.30
CA MET A 683 -10.46 10.29 22.31
C MET A 683 -10.47 8.77 22.20
N GLU A 684 -10.40 8.27 20.97
CA GLU A 684 -10.26 6.86 20.65
C GLU A 684 -8.99 6.67 19.82
N VAL A 685 -8.19 5.68 20.19
CA VAL A 685 -6.97 5.32 19.46
C VAL A 685 -7.34 4.27 18.41
N PRO A 686 -7.13 4.55 17.11
CA PRO A 686 -7.52 3.63 16.05
C PRO A 686 -6.69 2.34 16.13
N THR A 687 -7.37 1.20 16.15
CA THR A 687 -6.74 -0.13 16.08
C THR A 687 -6.61 -0.65 14.65
N SER A 688 -7.23 0.05 13.70
CA SER A 688 -7.10 -0.17 12.25
C SER A 688 -7.40 1.14 11.53
N VAL A 689 -6.96 1.25 10.28
CA VAL A 689 -7.29 2.37 9.40
C VAL A 689 -7.77 1.87 8.06
N ASP A 690 -8.54 2.69 7.35
CA ASP A 690 -8.98 2.39 5.98
C ASP A 690 -7.79 2.50 5.02
N THR A 691 -7.24 1.35 4.66
CA THR A 691 -6.10 1.24 3.75
C THR A 691 -6.46 1.43 2.28
N SER A 692 -7.77 1.48 1.95
CA SER A 692 -8.27 1.85 0.61
C SER A 692 -8.20 3.36 0.34
N LYS A 693 -7.92 4.15 1.37
CA LYS A 693 -7.75 5.60 1.33
C LYS A 693 -6.28 5.97 1.48
N GLN A 694 -5.83 6.97 0.72
CA GLN A 694 -4.58 7.67 0.93
C GLN A 694 -4.59 8.30 2.33
N VAL A 695 -3.40 8.53 2.90
CA VAL A 695 -3.28 9.05 4.27
C VAL A 695 -4.01 10.38 4.47
N TRP A 696 -4.06 11.22 3.43
CA TRP A 696 -4.71 12.53 3.45
C TRP A 696 -6.24 12.48 3.27
N GLU A 697 -6.79 11.36 2.78
CA GLU A 697 -8.24 11.13 2.68
C GLU A 697 -8.84 10.63 4.02
N ARG A 698 -8.00 10.28 5.00
CA ARG A 698 -8.44 9.71 6.28
C ARG A 698 -8.83 10.80 7.28
N GLY A 699 -9.86 10.53 8.08
CA GLY A 699 -10.39 11.44 9.07
C GLY A 699 -9.40 11.79 10.20
N GLU A 700 -9.72 12.86 10.94
CA GLU A 700 -9.00 13.23 12.17
C GLU A 700 -8.98 12.04 13.14
N CYS A 701 -7.81 11.75 13.74
CA CYS A 701 -7.60 10.58 14.61
C CYS A 701 -7.82 9.20 13.95
N GLN A 702 -7.80 9.12 12.62
CA GLN A 702 -7.90 7.87 11.85
C GLN A 702 -6.79 7.74 10.79
N VAL A 703 -5.71 8.51 10.94
CA VAL A 703 -4.66 8.65 9.91
C VAL A 703 -3.75 7.42 9.89
N TYR A 704 -3.39 6.89 11.05
CA TYR A 704 -2.58 5.67 11.19
C TYR A 704 -2.97 4.88 12.45
N GLU A 705 -2.73 3.58 12.45
CA GLU A 705 -2.98 2.71 13.60
C GLU A 705 -2.17 3.16 14.82
N GLY A 706 -2.83 3.32 15.97
CA GLY A 706 -2.19 3.76 17.20
C GLY A 706 -2.02 5.28 17.32
N GLN A 707 -2.65 6.08 16.46
CA GLN A 707 -2.62 7.55 16.54
C GLN A 707 -3.19 8.04 17.87
N LYS A 708 -2.38 8.79 18.62
CA LYS A 708 -2.76 9.33 19.94
C LYS A 708 -3.08 10.83 19.92
N ALA A 709 -2.56 11.53 18.92
CA ALA A 709 -2.69 12.98 18.79
C ALA A 709 -2.31 13.40 17.36
N GLY A 710 -2.58 14.66 17.05
CA GLY A 710 -2.18 15.32 15.82
C GLY A 710 -3.15 15.16 14.66
N LYS A 711 -2.99 16.04 13.67
CA LYS A 711 -3.80 16.10 12.46
C LYS A 711 -3.15 16.93 11.36
N PHE A 712 -3.64 16.77 10.13
CA PHE A 712 -3.31 17.65 9.02
C PHE A 712 -3.97 19.03 9.20
N ILE A 713 -3.24 20.08 8.83
CA ILE A 713 -3.73 21.45 8.73
C ILE A 713 -3.41 21.92 7.31
N TRP A 714 -4.44 22.18 6.50
CA TRP A 714 -4.33 22.62 5.11
C TRP A 714 -4.40 24.15 4.99
N ASP A 715 -3.42 24.84 5.58
CA ASP A 715 -3.38 26.31 5.68
C ASP A 715 -2.40 26.97 4.68
N GLY A 716 -1.76 26.19 3.81
CA GLY A 716 -0.73 26.68 2.88
C GLY A 716 0.55 27.14 3.59
N SER A 717 0.75 26.77 4.86
CA SER A 717 1.89 27.23 5.66
C SER A 717 3.22 26.58 5.25
N ASP A 718 3.18 25.48 4.51
CA ASP A 718 4.35 24.86 3.93
C ASP A 718 4.72 25.54 2.60
N THR A 719 5.47 26.63 2.70
CA THR A 719 5.83 27.48 1.55
C THR A 719 6.85 26.86 0.59
N ASN A 720 7.19 25.58 0.76
CA ASN A 720 8.11 24.86 -0.13
C ASN A 720 7.39 24.28 -1.38
N GLY A 721 6.08 24.48 -1.52
CA GLY A 721 5.31 24.08 -2.70
C GLY A 721 4.34 22.94 -2.40
N THR A 722 4.34 21.93 -3.26
CA THR A 722 3.41 20.79 -3.19
C THR A 722 4.14 19.46 -3.06
N VAL A 723 3.40 18.36 -3.00
CA VAL A 723 3.94 16.99 -2.94
C VAL A 723 3.89 16.27 -4.29
N GLU A 724 3.66 17.00 -5.39
CA GLU A 724 3.65 16.46 -6.74
C GLU A 724 5.06 16.01 -7.17
N GLY A 725 5.16 14.82 -7.78
CA GLY A 725 6.44 14.27 -8.22
C GLY A 725 7.38 13.83 -7.09
N CYS A 726 6.89 13.84 -5.85
CA CYS A 726 7.59 13.29 -4.69
C CYS A 726 7.42 11.76 -4.66
N GLY A 727 7.60 11.09 -3.51
CA GLY A 727 7.48 9.63 -3.44
C GLY A 727 8.81 8.88 -3.28
N TRP A 728 9.93 9.59 -3.28
CA TRP A 728 11.30 9.04 -3.28
C TRP A 728 11.99 9.11 -1.91
N TRP A 729 11.21 9.16 -0.82
CA TRP A 729 11.73 9.13 0.55
C TRP A 729 12.39 7.81 0.92
N GLY A 730 13.11 7.80 2.02
CA GLY A 730 13.84 6.64 2.53
C GLY A 730 12.96 5.42 2.78
N ARG A 731 13.34 4.27 2.20
CA ARG A 731 12.68 2.99 2.45
C ARG A 731 13.65 1.87 2.77
N GLY A 732 13.18 0.93 3.59
CA GLY A 732 13.97 -0.22 4.03
C GLY A 732 15.01 0.15 5.09
N VAL A 733 15.85 -0.82 5.45
CA VAL A 733 16.58 -0.87 6.73
C VAL A 733 17.68 0.20 6.92
N ILE A 734 18.15 0.84 5.85
CA ILE A 734 19.09 1.98 5.85
C ILE A 734 18.53 3.17 5.06
N GLN A 735 17.21 3.21 4.82
CA GLN A 735 16.54 4.35 4.18
C GLN A 735 17.07 4.65 2.77
N THR A 736 16.99 3.67 1.87
CA THR A 736 17.31 3.88 0.44
C THR A 736 16.42 5.00 -0.11
N THR A 737 17.04 6.10 -0.55
CA THR A 737 16.37 7.38 -0.83
C THR A 737 16.73 7.90 -2.22
N GLY A 738 15.76 8.51 -2.91
CA GLY A 738 15.95 9.26 -4.16
C GLY A 738 15.92 8.45 -5.46
N ARG A 739 15.54 9.11 -6.56
CA ARG A 739 15.27 8.46 -7.87
C ARG A 739 16.41 7.58 -8.39
N GLN A 740 17.66 8.01 -8.22
CA GLN A 740 18.83 7.23 -8.65
C GLN A 740 18.95 5.89 -7.92
N ASN A 741 18.74 5.88 -6.60
CA ASN A 741 18.94 4.66 -5.81
C ASN A 741 17.83 3.63 -6.08
N PHE A 742 16.57 4.08 -6.08
CA PHE A 742 15.44 3.23 -6.48
C PHE A 742 15.59 2.72 -7.91
N GLY A 743 16.02 3.58 -8.84
CA GLY A 743 16.17 3.19 -10.23
C GLY A 743 17.33 2.24 -10.46
N THR A 744 18.46 2.42 -9.77
CA THR A 744 19.58 1.47 -9.84
C THR A 744 19.16 0.10 -9.27
N LEU A 745 18.44 0.08 -8.15
CA LEU A 745 17.86 -1.16 -7.61
C LEU A 745 16.88 -1.81 -8.63
N ASN A 746 16.00 -1.01 -9.24
CA ASN A 746 15.05 -1.50 -10.24
C ASN A 746 15.73 -2.04 -11.50
N HIS A 747 16.83 -1.42 -11.93
CA HIS A 747 17.60 -1.87 -13.09
C HIS A 747 18.22 -3.24 -12.89
N PHE A 748 18.84 -3.48 -11.75
CA PHE A 748 19.60 -4.71 -11.52
C PHE A 748 18.82 -5.82 -10.80
N MET A 749 17.74 -5.50 -10.08
CA MET A 749 16.98 -6.48 -9.31
C MET A 749 15.52 -6.58 -9.71
N GLY A 750 14.94 -5.49 -10.20
CA GLY A 750 13.55 -5.41 -10.58
C GLY A 750 13.32 -5.46 -12.09
N ARG A 751 12.17 -4.95 -12.51
CA ARG A 751 11.86 -4.69 -13.92
C ARG A 751 12.54 -3.41 -14.36
N SER A 752 13.78 -3.54 -14.86
CA SER A 752 14.60 -2.43 -15.33
C SER A 752 13.83 -1.36 -16.09
N HIS A 753 14.02 -0.08 -15.75
CA HIS A 753 13.38 1.07 -16.40
C HIS A 753 14.27 1.72 -17.47
N VAL A 754 15.54 1.31 -17.53
CA VAL A 754 16.57 1.94 -18.37
C VAL A 754 16.24 1.75 -19.84
N ASP A 755 16.51 2.80 -20.61
CA ASP A 755 16.38 2.80 -22.06
C ASP A 755 17.40 1.81 -22.68
N PRO A 756 16.93 0.75 -23.36
CA PRO A 756 17.82 -0.21 -24.01
C PRO A 756 18.79 0.43 -25.01
N ASP A 757 18.42 1.53 -25.66
CA ASP A 757 19.28 2.18 -26.66
C ASP A 757 20.48 2.88 -26.00
N THR A 758 20.46 3.07 -24.67
CA THR A 758 21.58 3.67 -23.91
C THR A 758 22.61 2.64 -23.44
N ILE A 759 22.29 1.35 -23.50
CA ILE A 759 23.18 0.28 -23.03
C ILE A 759 24.51 0.30 -23.80
N GLY A 760 25.63 0.26 -23.07
CA GLY A 760 26.99 0.36 -23.61
C GLY A 760 27.44 1.78 -23.96
N THR A 761 26.57 2.78 -23.86
CA THR A 761 26.93 4.20 -24.03
C THR A 761 27.43 4.81 -22.73
N THR A 762 28.04 6.00 -22.78
CA THR A 762 28.47 6.74 -21.60
C THR A 762 27.58 7.97 -21.38
N VAL A 763 26.93 8.03 -20.22
CA VAL A 763 26.07 9.14 -19.80
C VAL A 763 26.62 9.69 -18.48
N ASN A 764 26.96 10.99 -18.44
CA ASN A 764 27.57 11.64 -17.27
C ASN A 764 28.80 10.92 -16.71
N GLY A 765 29.62 10.31 -17.57
CA GLY A 765 30.82 9.55 -17.17
C GLY A 765 30.54 8.10 -16.73
N THR A 766 29.27 7.71 -16.61
CA THR A 766 28.86 6.33 -16.30
C THR A 766 28.64 5.55 -17.60
N VAL A 767 29.30 4.39 -17.75
CA VAL A 767 28.96 3.43 -18.81
C VAL A 767 27.69 2.69 -18.39
N VAL A 768 26.65 2.73 -19.23
CA VAL A 768 25.37 2.08 -18.93
C VAL A 768 25.50 0.57 -19.15
N GLU A 769 25.29 -0.21 -18.10
CA GLU A 769 25.34 -1.67 -18.14
C GLU A 769 23.98 -2.26 -18.50
N ALA A 770 23.98 -3.44 -19.12
CA ALA A 770 22.75 -4.17 -19.40
C ALA A 770 22.15 -4.72 -18.09
N PRO A 771 20.81 -4.77 -17.96
CA PRO A 771 20.19 -5.42 -16.81
C PRO A 771 20.44 -6.94 -16.86
N PRO A 772 20.35 -7.65 -15.71
CA PRO A 772 20.38 -9.11 -15.73
C PRO A 772 19.26 -9.67 -16.59
N ALA A 773 19.55 -10.75 -17.35
CA ALA A 773 18.57 -11.40 -18.21
C ALA A 773 17.37 -11.98 -17.45
N ASN A 774 17.57 -12.32 -16.17
CA ASN A 774 16.53 -12.86 -15.28
C ASN A 774 16.74 -12.28 -13.87
N PRO A 775 16.27 -11.06 -13.60
CA PRO A 775 16.50 -10.39 -12.32
C PRO A 775 15.65 -11.04 -11.22
N LEU A 776 16.19 -11.09 -10.00
CA LEU A 776 15.62 -11.86 -8.88
C LEU A 776 14.18 -11.47 -8.53
N TYR A 777 13.83 -10.20 -8.74
CA TYR A 777 12.50 -9.63 -8.47
C TYR A 777 11.90 -9.02 -9.75
N ALA A 778 11.98 -9.74 -10.88
CA ALA A 778 11.47 -9.30 -12.17
C ALA A 778 9.97 -8.91 -12.20
N ASP A 779 9.21 -9.41 -11.24
CA ASP A 779 7.81 -9.10 -10.99
C ASP A 779 7.59 -7.71 -10.38
N LEU A 780 8.62 -7.13 -9.78
CA LEU A 780 8.55 -5.85 -9.07
C LEU A 780 9.09 -4.69 -9.91
N ASP A 781 8.40 -3.55 -9.83
CA ASP A 781 8.83 -2.29 -10.45
C ASP A 781 8.94 -1.20 -9.38
N PHE A 782 10.15 -1.01 -8.85
CA PHE A 782 10.41 -0.05 -7.78
C PHE A 782 10.33 1.41 -8.25
N CYS A 783 10.38 1.67 -9.56
CA CYS A 783 10.21 3.02 -10.08
C CYS A 783 8.73 3.41 -10.13
N SER A 784 7.85 2.50 -10.54
CA SER A 784 6.41 2.77 -10.57
C SER A 784 5.74 2.59 -9.21
N ASN A 785 6.25 1.71 -8.34
CA ASN A 785 5.77 1.56 -6.97
C ASN A 785 6.94 1.39 -5.98
N PRO A 786 7.56 2.49 -5.52
CA PRO A 786 8.64 2.42 -4.52
C PRO A 786 8.17 1.85 -3.17
N GLY A 787 6.85 1.85 -2.89
CA GLY A 787 6.25 1.29 -1.67
C GLY A 787 6.43 -0.22 -1.51
N LEU A 788 6.71 -0.95 -2.60
CA LEU A 788 6.94 -2.41 -2.59
C LEU A 788 8.05 -2.83 -1.61
N ILE A 789 9.05 -1.97 -1.38
CA ILE A 789 10.13 -2.24 -0.42
C ILE A 789 9.59 -2.48 1.00
N CYS A 790 8.55 -1.75 1.39
CA CYS A 790 7.98 -1.81 2.73
C CYS A 790 6.68 -2.61 2.81
N GLY A 791 5.97 -2.74 1.69
CA GLY A 791 4.63 -3.33 1.64
C GLY A 791 4.59 -4.79 1.24
N SER A 792 5.61 -5.33 0.56
CA SER A 792 5.51 -6.68 0.03
C SER A 792 5.38 -7.72 1.15
N GLU A 793 4.33 -8.55 1.08
CA GLU A 793 4.13 -9.67 1.99
C GLU A 793 4.72 -10.96 1.44
N GLU A 794 4.80 -11.10 0.11
CA GLU A 794 5.46 -12.21 -0.58
C GLU A 794 6.99 -12.10 -0.51
N ASN A 795 7.56 -10.90 -0.69
CA ASN A 795 9.00 -10.65 -0.76
C ASN A 795 9.48 -9.77 0.41
N ARG A 796 9.27 -10.23 1.65
CA ARG A 796 9.53 -9.46 2.88
C ARG A 796 11.00 -9.08 3.05
N GLU A 797 11.92 -9.84 2.46
CA GLU A 797 13.35 -9.59 2.52
C GLU A 797 13.80 -8.34 1.75
N ILE A 798 12.95 -7.78 0.87
CA ILE A 798 13.32 -6.63 0.03
C ILE A 798 13.70 -5.40 0.87
N LYS A 799 13.05 -5.19 2.02
CA LYS A 799 13.42 -4.11 2.95
C LYS A 799 14.86 -4.21 3.45
N TRP A 800 15.41 -5.43 3.54
CA TRP A 800 16.81 -5.69 3.85
C TRP A 800 17.68 -5.53 2.62
N ILE A 801 17.26 -6.08 1.48
CA ILE A 801 17.99 -6.01 0.22
C ILE A 801 18.22 -4.56 -0.22
N ALA A 802 17.26 -3.66 -0.03
CA ALA A 802 17.44 -2.25 -0.35
C ALA A 802 18.63 -1.63 0.38
N GLY A 803 18.83 -1.97 1.67
CA GLY A 803 19.97 -1.51 2.46
C GLY A 803 21.25 -2.29 2.16
N LEU A 804 21.17 -3.60 1.94
CA LEU A 804 22.31 -4.43 1.54
C LEU A 804 22.85 -4.01 0.16
N PHE A 805 21.97 -3.59 -0.74
CA PHE A 805 22.34 -3.05 -2.04
C PHE A 805 23.21 -1.82 -1.87
N TYR A 806 22.76 -0.82 -1.10
CA TYR A 806 23.58 0.34 -0.74
C TYR A 806 24.90 -0.07 -0.09
N TRP A 807 24.88 -1.07 0.80
CA TRP A 807 26.07 -1.56 1.47
C TRP A 807 27.12 -2.11 0.50
N VAL A 808 26.71 -2.98 -0.42
CA VAL A 808 27.63 -3.59 -1.38
C VAL A 808 28.06 -2.62 -2.48
N SER A 809 27.26 -1.60 -2.79
CA SER A 809 27.56 -0.62 -3.83
C SER A 809 28.35 0.60 -3.35
N SER A 810 28.29 0.92 -2.04
CA SER A 810 28.82 2.18 -1.52
C SER A 810 29.68 2.04 -0.27
N VAL A 811 29.49 1.01 0.56
CA VAL A 811 30.26 0.82 1.80
C VAL A 811 31.42 -0.15 1.58
N GLN A 812 31.15 -1.35 1.05
CA GLN A 812 32.21 -2.34 0.81
C GLN A 812 33.18 -1.91 -0.30
N THR A 813 32.65 -1.18 -1.29
CA THR A 813 33.36 -0.67 -2.46
C THR A 813 33.86 0.76 -2.28
N TYR A 814 33.73 1.33 -1.08
CA TYR A 814 34.15 2.69 -0.79
C TYR A 814 35.59 2.92 -1.28
N ASN A 815 35.75 3.96 -2.07
CA ASN A 815 37.02 4.42 -2.58
C ASN A 815 37.04 5.96 -2.51
N ASP A 816 38.21 6.51 -2.23
CA ASP A 816 38.45 7.95 -2.21
C ASP A 816 39.73 8.22 -3.01
N GLU A 817 39.72 7.81 -4.29
CA GLU A 817 40.91 7.86 -5.13
C GLU A 817 41.43 9.30 -5.28
N GLY A 818 42.66 9.53 -4.80
CA GLY A 818 43.27 10.85 -4.78
C GLY A 818 42.80 11.77 -3.65
N GLY A 819 41.88 11.32 -2.79
CA GLY A 819 41.39 12.03 -1.62
C GLY A 819 42.11 11.65 -0.31
N PRO A 820 41.72 12.26 0.82
CA PRO A 820 42.34 12.04 2.13
C PRO A 820 42.17 10.61 2.68
N TYR A 821 41.21 9.84 2.20
CA TYR A 821 40.88 8.48 2.64
C TYR A 821 41.27 7.41 1.61
N ALA A 822 42.14 7.72 0.64
CA ALA A 822 42.52 6.81 -0.44
C ALA A 822 43.11 5.46 0.01
N SER A 823 43.66 5.39 1.24
CA SER A 823 44.20 4.15 1.82
C SER A 823 43.18 3.30 2.55
N TRP A 824 41.98 3.83 2.82
CA TRP A 824 40.95 3.13 3.55
C TRP A 824 40.30 2.06 2.66
N ASN A 825 40.14 0.84 3.18
CA ASN A 825 39.49 -0.24 2.45
C ASN A 825 38.68 -1.13 3.40
N TYR A 826 37.39 -1.30 3.11
CA TYR A 826 36.45 -2.04 3.95
C TYR A 826 36.97 -3.41 4.38
N HIS A 827 37.40 -4.24 3.44
CA HIS A 827 37.85 -5.60 3.72
C HIS A 827 39.13 -5.63 4.55
N THR A 828 40.03 -4.66 4.33
CA THR A 828 41.29 -4.55 5.07
C THR A 828 41.02 -4.15 6.52
N GLU A 829 40.18 -3.14 6.73
CA GLU A 829 39.83 -2.64 8.07
C GLU A 829 39.02 -3.67 8.88
N LEU A 830 38.09 -4.39 8.23
CA LEU A 830 37.37 -5.49 8.87
C LEU A 830 38.32 -6.59 9.34
N LYS A 831 39.23 -7.04 8.47
CA LYS A 831 40.22 -8.08 8.83
C LYS A 831 41.12 -7.59 9.95
N GLN A 832 41.60 -6.35 9.91
CA GLN A 832 42.41 -5.76 10.98
C GLN A 832 41.68 -5.74 12.32
N TYR A 833 40.39 -5.39 12.35
CA TYR A 833 39.59 -5.41 13.57
C TYR A 833 39.47 -6.84 14.15
N VAL A 834 39.21 -7.82 13.29
CA VAL A 834 39.09 -9.22 13.72
C VAL A 834 40.43 -9.81 14.15
N ASP A 835 41.48 -9.64 13.36
CA ASP A 835 42.82 -10.16 13.61
C ASP A 835 43.47 -9.45 14.82
N GLY A 836 43.06 -8.21 15.10
CA GLY A 836 43.38 -7.44 16.30
C GLY A 836 42.63 -7.89 17.57
N GLY A 837 41.77 -8.91 17.47
CA GLY A 837 41.06 -9.48 18.62
C GLY A 837 39.79 -8.72 19.01
N LEU A 838 39.11 -8.09 18.05
CA LEU A 838 37.83 -7.37 18.25
C LEU A 838 37.94 -6.20 19.25
N GLN A 839 39.05 -5.47 19.19
CA GLN A 839 39.35 -4.35 20.08
C GLN A 839 39.10 -3.00 19.41
N GLY A 840 38.53 -2.05 20.16
CA GLY A 840 38.36 -0.67 19.71
C GLY A 840 37.07 -0.41 18.92
N THR A 841 36.90 0.83 18.46
CA THR A 841 35.71 1.31 17.72
C THR A 841 36.03 1.87 16.35
N GLU A 842 37.32 1.95 15.98
CA GLU A 842 37.80 2.63 14.77
C GLU A 842 37.12 2.09 13.50
N PHE A 843 36.98 0.77 13.40
CA PHE A 843 36.30 0.14 12.28
C PHE A 843 34.83 0.58 12.17
N ILE A 844 34.07 0.52 13.27
CA ILE A 844 32.65 0.86 13.23
C ILE A 844 32.40 2.37 13.13
N ASP A 845 33.30 3.19 13.65
CA ASP A 845 33.23 4.64 13.54
C ASP A 845 33.43 5.08 12.09
N ALA A 846 34.39 4.49 11.39
CA ALA A 846 34.58 4.69 9.96
C ALA A 846 33.33 4.27 9.15
N ILE A 847 32.76 3.10 9.44
CA ILE A 847 31.53 2.64 8.79
C ILE A 847 30.35 3.59 9.05
N SER A 848 30.19 4.05 10.29
CA SER A 848 29.15 5.00 10.67
C SER A 848 29.31 6.34 9.94
N GLY A 849 30.55 6.77 9.74
CA GLY A 849 30.91 7.90 8.90
C GLY A 849 30.47 7.71 7.45
N ILE A 850 30.77 6.58 6.84
CA ILE A 850 30.42 6.32 5.44
C ILE A 850 28.90 6.33 5.28
N VAL A 851 28.16 5.61 6.13
CA VAL A 851 26.70 5.48 6.02
C VAL A 851 26.00 6.81 6.29
N ASN A 852 26.40 7.57 7.31
CA ASN A 852 25.69 8.79 7.70
C ASN A 852 26.17 10.05 6.97
N ARG A 853 27.43 10.09 6.55
CA ARG A 853 28.12 11.30 6.08
C ARG A 853 28.96 11.08 4.81
N GLY A 854 29.14 9.86 4.32
CA GLY A 854 29.84 9.57 3.06
C GLY A 854 31.37 9.59 3.16
N CYS A 855 31.96 9.54 4.36
CA CYS A 855 33.41 9.39 4.53
C CYS A 855 33.75 8.58 5.78
N PRO A 856 34.90 7.87 5.85
CA PRO A 856 35.25 7.01 6.99
C PRO A 856 35.79 7.79 8.19
N ASP A 857 35.04 8.79 8.66
CA ASP A 857 35.42 9.67 9.76
C ASP A 857 34.20 10.07 10.61
N SER A 858 34.46 10.40 11.87
CA SER A 858 33.49 10.97 12.81
C SER A 858 33.01 12.37 12.40
N HIS A 859 33.84 13.09 11.65
CA HIS A 859 33.52 14.40 11.06
C HIS A 859 33.95 14.44 9.59
N CYS A 860 32.98 14.53 8.68
CA CYS A 860 33.26 14.66 7.25
C CYS A 860 33.29 16.14 6.83
N PRO A 861 34.29 16.58 6.04
CA PRO A 861 34.47 18.01 5.72
C PRO A 861 33.28 18.71 5.05
N ILE A 862 32.50 17.98 4.26
CA ILE A 862 31.36 18.53 3.51
C ILE A 862 30.05 18.32 4.25
N SER A 863 29.86 17.12 4.78
CA SER A 863 28.59 16.63 5.29
C SER A 863 28.45 16.79 6.80
N GLY A 864 29.53 16.97 7.57
CA GLY A 864 29.49 17.28 9.02
C GLY A 864 29.63 16.07 9.96
N GLU A 865 29.17 16.26 11.21
CA GLU A 865 29.32 15.32 12.34
C GLU A 865 28.43 14.08 12.23
N VAL A 866 28.96 12.88 12.42
CA VAL A 866 28.14 11.65 12.41
C VAL A 866 27.08 11.68 13.53
N HIS A 867 25.83 11.41 13.15
CA HIS A 867 24.73 11.34 14.10
C HIS A 867 24.74 10.01 14.89
N ALA A 868 24.55 10.11 16.21
CA ALA A 868 24.37 8.97 17.13
C ALA A 868 25.52 7.93 17.08
N VAL A 869 26.77 8.40 17.02
CA VAL A 869 27.96 7.52 16.98
C VAL A 869 27.97 6.53 18.14
N LYS A 870 27.66 6.99 19.35
CA LYS A 870 27.72 6.15 20.55
C LYS A 870 26.69 5.01 20.49
N GLU A 871 25.48 5.31 20.05
CA GLU A 871 24.42 4.33 19.87
C GLU A 871 24.78 3.29 18.80
N ARG A 872 25.41 3.71 17.69
CA ARG A 872 25.89 2.79 16.64
C ARG A 872 26.99 1.86 17.17
N GLN A 873 27.92 2.38 17.97
CA GLN A 873 28.95 1.56 18.65
C GLN A 873 28.31 0.53 19.60
N ASP A 874 27.34 0.96 20.41
CA ASP A 874 26.66 0.09 21.37
C ASP A 874 25.85 -0.99 20.65
N ASN A 875 25.16 -0.64 19.56
CA ASN A 875 24.47 -1.61 18.70
C ASN A 875 25.44 -2.63 18.09
N PHE A 876 26.60 -2.19 17.59
CA PHE A 876 27.61 -3.08 17.02
C PHE A 876 28.11 -4.09 18.07
N LYS A 877 28.44 -3.61 19.27
CA LYS A 877 28.84 -4.46 20.38
C LYS A 877 27.74 -5.46 20.75
N LEU A 878 26.50 -5.02 20.82
CA LEU A 878 25.36 -5.88 21.14
C LEU A 878 25.17 -6.99 20.10
N VAL A 879 25.23 -6.68 18.81
CA VAL A 879 25.06 -7.69 17.75
C VAL A 879 26.21 -8.69 17.77
N LEU A 880 27.45 -8.24 17.92
CA LEU A 880 28.61 -9.15 18.06
C LEU A 880 28.42 -10.13 19.23
N GLN A 881 28.01 -9.62 20.40
CA GLN A 881 27.74 -10.46 21.58
C GLN A 881 26.58 -11.44 21.34
N THR A 882 25.51 -10.97 20.68
CA THR A 882 24.35 -11.80 20.33
C THR A 882 24.72 -12.93 19.36
N LEU A 883 25.68 -12.69 18.46
CA LEU A 883 26.25 -13.69 17.55
C LEU A 883 27.34 -14.56 18.20
N GLY A 884 27.56 -14.44 19.51
CA GLY A 884 28.49 -15.26 20.29
C GLY A 884 29.95 -14.83 20.23
N LEU A 885 30.24 -13.59 19.82
CA LEU A 885 31.58 -13.00 19.87
C LEU A 885 31.81 -12.21 21.17
N ASN A 886 33.07 -11.91 21.49
CA ASN A 886 33.45 -11.20 22.71
C ASN A 886 34.25 -9.91 22.39
N PRO A 887 33.60 -8.86 21.85
CA PRO A 887 34.26 -7.58 21.56
C PRO A 887 34.78 -6.90 22.82
N GLN A 888 35.97 -6.30 22.75
CA GLN A 888 36.67 -5.68 23.87
C GLN A 888 36.62 -4.16 23.82
#